data_AF-A0A2V5JTW3-F1
#
_entry.id   AF-A0A2V5JTW3-F1
#
_cell.length_a   1.000
_cell.length_b   1.000
_cell.length_c   1.000
_cell.angle_alpha   90.00
_cell.angle_beta   90.00
_cell.angle_gamma   90.00
#
_symmetry.space_group_name_H-M   'P 1'
#
loop_
_entity.id
_entity.type
_entity.pdbx_description
1 polymer ?
#
loop_
_entity_poly.entity_id
_entity_poly.type
_entity_poly.pdbx_seq_one_letter_code
_entity_poly.pdbx_strand_id
1 'polypeptide(L)'
;MSKPASEKGVVYETNQLEVTTDFMTFNPTLNEYYMGVFNKITTTLLDKFNYQRIQYLNEHIQIWKSSINVDDVEGMKLLSVLSILRDLLTQEWRILKNTEQPELMLAPPVLLRGDDKAYLRQQLQHERNAQFKLESIKSFIIRMEKKRKYQGKELNILDLVGDSSLLSSTIMKIKESVKQEERVRLAASEIKPYIQLVDNSSCSYTGYKLMDIWRYFRYTWSIPYKSTPGRNVFYLIRDAAQPYHPVMGIAALGNCVLQLTNRDNYIGWTLDSIKNALKKKVKTEVFEETLPGQLGLKRHVEKTTELESDREHQARIQLESEKTIQLLLRFLDEAINDITPINLLTADEVENPSPRCIERLKEVAESLKELQLNNKRTAGEINWNAEACTPLFTKKRAIELAKLLEAKLIIRNMLETEQDSLGALKKLLSIDKGKSISIALQANRKCKIGSNLMEIIVCGAIPPYNEVLAGKLVSILMCSPVVVKEYNNRYSEQVSEIASRMKGEKVVRDSQLAFLGTTSLYHMGSSQYNRIKIPVGDGKSLEYKKLGETEGFGSVFFAQETTRFISTMLQLIDGGRKINNVFGEGTSPRLRLIRSGLSALGISSENYLKHHTRRIVYGVSLASNTSEFLKGEAKDLDYFLPLDGNEEKYTGQLIDFWRERWFLNRIETVDIIERLSAFKKASMLLSNFL
;
A
#
# COMPACT_ATOMS: atom_id res chain seq x y z
N MET A 1 -31.88 -25.43 -38.86
CA MET A 1 -30.87 -26.50 -38.95
C MET A 1 -29.64 -26.08 -38.18
N SER A 2 -29.57 -26.60 -36.97
CA SER A 2 -28.53 -26.44 -35.95
C SER A 2 -27.24 -27.19 -36.33
N LYS A 3 -26.10 -26.50 -36.34
CA LYS A 3 -24.77 -27.14 -36.30
C LYS A 3 -24.29 -27.13 -34.84
N PRO A 4 -23.80 -28.26 -34.28
CA PRO A 4 -23.32 -28.30 -32.91
C PRO A 4 -21.94 -27.65 -32.82
N ALA A 5 -21.72 -26.88 -31.75
CA ALA A 5 -20.41 -26.41 -31.35
C ALA A 5 -19.58 -27.61 -30.89
N SER A 6 -18.44 -27.84 -31.55
CA SER A 6 -17.43 -28.81 -31.14
C SER A 6 -16.79 -28.37 -29.82
N GLU A 7 -16.91 -29.19 -28.78
CA GLU A 7 -16.10 -29.09 -27.57
C GLU A 7 -14.60 -29.06 -27.93
N LYS A 8 -13.92 -27.96 -27.64
CA LYS A 8 -12.46 -27.93 -27.64
C LYS A 8 -11.99 -28.66 -26.38
N GLY A 9 -11.71 -29.95 -26.52
CA GLY A 9 -10.95 -30.71 -25.53
C GLY A 9 -9.60 -30.03 -25.31
N VAL A 10 -9.35 -29.60 -24.08
CA VAL A 10 -8.03 -29.16 -23.63
C VAL A 10 -7.16 -30.40 -23.55
N VAL A 11 -6.33 -30.61 -24.57
CA VAL A 11 -5.27 -31.61 -24.56
C VAL A 11 -4.13 -31.03 -23.74
N TYR A 12 -3.84 -31.63 -22.58
CA TYR A 12 -2.64 -31.34 -21.82
C TYR A 12 -1.47 -32.01 -22.55
N GLU A 13 -0.68 -31.22 -23.29
CA GLU A 13 0.64 -31.65 -23.75
C GLU A 13 1.60 -31.67 -22.55
N THR A 14 1.72 -32.82 -21.92
CA THR A 14 2.83 -33.15 -21.03
C THR A 14 4.10 -33.37 -21.85
N ASN A 15 4.91 -32.32 -22.01
CA ASN A 15 6.38 -32.37 -22.04
C ASN A 15 6.94 -31.00 -22.42
N GLN A 16 6.84 -30.03 -21.50
CA GLN A 16 7.86 -28.99 -21.44
C GLN A 16 8.84 -29.42 -20.35
N LEU A 17 10.11 -29.60 -20.72
CA LEU A 17 11.22 -29.72 -19.78
C LEU A 17 11.13 -28.54 -18.80
N GLU A 18 10.72 -28.82 -17.57
CA GLU A 18 10.64 -27.82 -16.51
C GLU A 18 12.02 -27.23 -16.31
N VAL A 19 12.15 -25.94 -16.56
CA VAL A 19 13.34 -25.17 -16.18
C VAL A 19 13.36 -25.17 -14.65
N THR A 20 14.18 -26.03 -14.04
CA THR A 20 14.29 -26.26 -12.58
C THR A 20 14.89 -25.08 -11.81
N THR A 21 15.15 -23.93 -12.45
CA THR A 21 15.90 -22.81 -11.86
C THR A 21 15.07 -21.92 -10.93
N ASP A 22 13.75 -22.09 -10.86
CA ASP A 22 12.86 -21.25 -10.03
C ASP A 22 12.33 -21.93 -8.76
N PHE A 23 12.69 -23.21 -8.56
CA PHE A 23 12.36 -23.96 -7.35
C PHE A 23 13.26 -23.57 -6.17
N MET A 24 12.64 -23.40 -5.01
CA MET A 24 13.28 -22.98 -3.77
C MET A 24 13.14 -24.08 -2.72
N THR A 25 14.21 -24.33 -1.96
CA THR A 25 14.22 -25.32 -0.87
C THR A 25 13.25 -24.93 0.24
N PHE A 26 12.35 -25.86 0.58
CA PHE A 26 11.46 -25.80 1.74
C PHE A 26 11.92 -26.84 2.78
N ASN A 27 12.94 -26.47 3.56
CA ASN A 27 13.53 -27.34 4.57
C ASN A 27 13.27 -26.81 5.99
N PRO A 28 12.23 -27.31 6.68
CA PRO A 28 11.89 -26.85 8.02
C PRO A 28 12.84 -27.42 9.09
N THR A 29 13.19 -26.61 10.08
CA THR A 29 13.95 -27.03 11.27
C THR A 29 13.03 -27.69 12.29
N LEU A 30 13.03 -29.03 12.32
CA LEU A 30 12.29 -29.89 13.25
C LEU A 30 13.26 -30.86 13.95
N ASN A 31 12.87 -31.38 15.11
CA ASN A 31 13.58 -32.53 15.71
C ASN A 31 13.46 -33.79 14.85
N GLU A 32 14.27 -34.81 15.13
CA GLU A 32 14.35 -36.03 14.30
C GLU A 32 13.00 -36.75 14.14
N TYR A 33 12.22 -36.86 15.22
CA TYR A 33 10.92 -37.52 15.22
C TYR A 33 9.94 -36.82 14.28
N TYR A 34 9.74 -35.51 14.46
CA TYR A 34 8.80 -34.74 13.67
C TYR A 34 9.28 -34.49 12.25
N MET A 35 10.60 -34.46 12.01
CA MET A 35 11.15 -34.45 10.66
C MET A 35 10.85 -35.75 9.92
N GLY A 36 10.94 -36.90 10.59
CA GLY A 36 10.51 -38.20 10.04
C GLY A 36 9.02 -38.21 9.66
N VAL A 37 8.15 -37.67 10.53
CA VAL A 37 6.72 -37.50 10.24
C VAL A 37 6.50 -36.60 9.02
N PHE A 38 7.15 -35.43 9.00
CA PHE A 38 7.04 -34.48 7.90
C PHE A 38 7.43 -35.12 6.57
N ASN A 39 8.58 -35.81 6.53
CA ASN A 39 9.08 -36.49 5.33
C ASN A 39 8.14 -37.60 4.83
N LYS A 40 7.49 -38.34 5.74
CA LYS A 40 6.50 -39.35 5.37
C LYS A 40 5.27 -38.71 4.72
N ILE A 41 4.73 -37.66 5.34
CA ILE A 41 3.56 -36.94 4.81
C ILE A 41 3.88 -36.33 3.44
N THR A 42 5.02 -35.64 3.30
CA THR A 42 5.39 -34.97 2.04
C THR A 42 5.71 -35.96 0.92
N THR A 43 6.24 -37.14 1.23
CA THR A 43 6.46 -38.18 0.21
C THR A 43 5.12 -38.67 -0.35
N THR A 44 4.14 -38.99 0.50
CA THR A 44 2.78 -39.38 0.06
C THR A 44 2.02 -38.23 -0.61
N LEU A 45 2.36 -36.98 -0.29
CA LEU A 45 1.76 -35.79 -0.89
C LEU A 45 2.12 -35.65 -2.38
N LEU A 46 3.34 -36.06 -2.78
CA LEU A 46 3.80 -35.92 -4.16
C LEU A 46 3.02 -36.80 -5.14
N ASP A 47 2.59 -37.98 -4.69
CA ASP A 47 1.81 -38.95 -5.47
C ASP A 47 0.35 -38.53 -5.70
N LYS A 48 -0.10 -37.41 -5.12
CA LYS A 48 -1.49 -36.94 -5.19
C LYS A 48 -1.64 -35.80 -6.18
N PHE A 49 -2.84 -35.66 -6.76
CA PHE A 49 -3.22 -34.46 -7.52
C PHE A 49 -3.48 -33.26 -6.59
N ASN A 50 -3.38 -32.02 -7.10
CA ASN A 50 -3.46 -30.80 -6.28
C ASN A 50 -4.65 -30.71 -5.33
N TYR A 51 -5.87 -31.00 -5.78
CA TYR A 51 -7.05 -31.00 -4.89
C TYR A 51 -6.93 -32.02 -3.75
N GLN A 52 -6.45 -33.22 -4.07
CA GLN A 52 -6.23 -34.30 -3.11
C GLN A 52 -5.10 -33.98 -2.13
N ARG A 53 -4.07 -33.22 -2.56
CA ARG A 53 -2.98 -32.74 -1.70
C ARG A 53 -3.51 -31.86 -0.56
N ILE A 54 -4.39 -30.91 -0.89
CA ILE A 54 -4.98 -29.99 0.10
C ILE A 54 -5.85 -30.74 1.11
N GLN A 55 -6.71 -31.66 0.63
CA GLN A 55 -7.55 -32.48 1.51
C GLN A 55 -6.69 -33.35 2.45
N TYR A 56 -5.68 -34.01 1.89
CA TYR A 56 -4.75 -34.85 2.65
C TYR A 56 -4.01 -34.07 3.74
N LEU A 57 -3.53 -32.86 3.44
CA LEU A 57 -2.90 -32.00 4.44
C LEU A 57 -3.89 -31.56 5.53
N ASN A 58 -5.14 -31.22 5.16
CA ASN A 58 -6.15 -30.85 6.16
C ASN A 58 -6.44 -32.00 7.13
N GLU A 59 -6.58 -33.24 6.63
CA GLU A 59 -6.78 -34.43 7.45
C GLU A 59 -5.62 -34.63 8.43
N HIS A 60 -4.38 -34.57 7.94
CA HIS A 60 -3.20 -34.70 8.79
C HIS A 60 -3.04 -33.56 9.80
N ILE A 61 -3.37 -32.32 9.42
CA ILE A 61 -3.36 -31.19 10.35
C ILE A 61 -4.39 -31.42 11.47
N GLN A 62 -5.59 -31.92 11.17
CA GLN A 62 -6.57 -32.22 12.23
C GLN A 62 -6.12 -33.38 13.13
N ILE A 63 -5.57 -34.46 12.57
CA ILE A 63 -5.05 -35.60 13.35
C ILE A 63 -3.97 -35.13 14.32
N TRP A 64 -2.97 -34.40 13.83
CA TRP A 64 -1.87 -33.93 14.66
C TRP A 64 -2.33 -32.87 15.66
N LYS A 65 -3.30 -32.03 15.30
CA LYS A 65 -3.89 -31.04 16.21
C LYS A 65 -4.62 -31.69 17.39
N SER A 66 -5.23 -32.86 17.21
CA SER A 66 -5.82 -33.61 18.32
C SER A 66 -4.80 -34.35 19.19
N SER A 67 -3.61 -34.64 18.65
CA SER A 67 -2.59 -35.46 19.33
C SER A 67 -1.49 -34.63 20.01
N ILE A 68 -1.23 -33.42 19.54
CA ILE A 68 -0.17 -32.54 20.05
C ILE A 68 -0.70 -31.72 21.21
N ASN A 69 0.00 -31.77 22.34
CA ASN A 69 -0.29 -30.91 23.48
C ASN A 69 0.10 -29.46 23.17
N VAL A 70 -0.61 -28.50 23.75
CA VAL A 70 -0.41 -27.07 23.48
C VAL A 70 0.97 -26.59 23.88
N ASP A 71 1.61 -27.25 24.86
CA ASP A 71 2.95 -26.91 25.36
C ASP A 71 4.10 -27.61 24.60
N ASP A 72 3.80 -28.50 23.65
CA ASP A 72 4.81 -29.16 22.82
C ASP A 72 5.28 -28.25 21.68
N VAL A 73 6.46 -27.64 21.89
CA VAL A 73 7.09 -26.73 20.92
C VAL A 73 7.31 -27.41 19.56
N GLU A 74 7.82 -28.64 19.56
CA GLU A 74 8.17 -29.33 18.33
C GLU A 74 6.94 -29.82 17.57
N GLY A 75 5.90 -30.27 18.29
CA GLY A 75 4.60 -30.53 17.69
C GLY A 75 3.99 -29.26 17.07
N MET A 76 4.07 -28.11 17.76
CA MET A 76 3.60 -26.84 17.22
C MET A 76 4.40 -26.38 15.99
N LYS A 77 5.70 -26.69 15.91
CA LYS A 77 6.49 -26.50 14.69
C LYS A 77 5.95 -27.35 13.54
N LEU A 78 5.67 -28.64 13.75
CA LEU A 78 5.08 -29.51 12.73
C LEU A 78 3.74 -28.95 12.21
N LEU A 79 2.82 -28.58 13.10
CA LEU A 79 1.52 -28.00 12.73
C LEU A 79 1.68 -26.70 11.93
N SER A 80 2.63 -25.86 12.33
CA SER A 80 2.95 -24.61 11.61
C SER A 80 3.46 -24.90 10.19
N VAL A 81 4.38 -25.85 10.04
CA VAL A 81 4.95 -26.22 8.73
C VAL A 81 3.91 -26.84 7.81
N LEU A 82 3.10 -27.79 8.30
CA LEU A 82 2.05 -28.44 7.49
C LEU A 82 0.97 -27.43 7.05
N SER A 83 0.60 -26.51 7.93
CA SER A 83 -0.38 -25.46 7.60
C SER A 83 0.18 -24.42 6.64
N ILE A 84 1.46 -24.05 6.73
CA ILE A 84 2.16 -23.24 5.72
C ILE A 84 2.13 -23.95 4.36
N LEU A 85 2.50 -25.24 4.31
CA LEU A 85 2.52 -26.01 3.07
C LEU A 85 1.12 -26.10 2.44
N ARG A 86 0.09 -26.37 3.25
CA ARG A 86 -1.31 -26.36 2.80
C ARG A 86 -1.69 -25.02 2.18
N ASP A 87 -1.36 -23.92 2.85
CA ASP A 87 -1.70 -22.58 2.38
C ASP A 87 -1.01 -22.28 1.05
N LEU A 88 0.28 -22.63 0.89
CA LEU A 88 1.02 -22.48 -0.37
C LEU A 88 0.41 -23.32 -1.51
N LEU A 89 0.08 -24.58 -1.25
CA LEU A 89 -0.55 -25.45 -2.25
C LEU A 89 -1.98 -25.02 -2.61
N THR A 90 -2.69 -24.38 -1.69
CA THR A 90 -3.99 -23.74 -1.97
C THR A 90 -3.83 -22.58 -2.96
N GLN A 91 -2.65 -21.95 -2.98
CA GLN A 91 -2.26 -20.96 -3.98
C GLN A 91 -1.55 -21.59 -5.19
N GLU A 92 -1.79 -22.88 -5.48
CA GLU A 92 -1.26 -23.58 -6.66
C GLU A 92 0.28 -23.53 -6.78
N TRP A 93 0.99 -23.41 -5.65
CA TRP A 93 2.44 -23.57 -5.66
C TRP A 93 2.79 -24.96 -6.16
N ARG A 94 3.81 -25.02 -7.02
CA ARG A 94 4.36 -26.27 -7.53
C ARG A 94 5.25 -26.89 -6.46
N ILE A 95 5.24 -28.20 -6.40
CA ILE A 95 5.94 -28.99 -5.39
C ILE A 95 6.65 -30.14 -6.08
N LEU A 96 7.93 -30.30 -5.75
CA LEU A 96 8.80 -31.36 -6.24
C LEU A 96 9.67 -31.84 -5.09
N LYS A 97 10.31 -33.00 -5.26
CA LYS A 97 11.38 -33.47 -4.38
C LYS A 97 12.64 -33.55 -5.22
N ASN A 98 13.75 -33.01 -4.70
CA ASN A 98 15.01 -33.09 -5.41
C ASN A 98 15.42 -34.57 -5.55
N THR A 99 15.88 -34.96 -6.75
CA THR A 99 16.34 -36.32 -7.06
C THR A 99 17.71 -36.62 -6.46
N GLU A 100 18.52 -35.60 -6.16
CA GLU A 100 19.87 -35.72 -5.60
C GLU A 100 19.93 -35.49 -4.08
N GLN A 101 18.97 -34.73 -3.52
CA GLN A 101 18.82 -34.54 -2.07
C GLN A 101 17.35 -34.69 -1.67
N PRO A 102 17.00 -35.35 -0.55
CA PRO A 102 15.60 -35.65 -0.18
C PRO A 102 14.79 -34.42 0.27
N GLU A 103 15.22 -33.22 -0.08
CA GLU A 103 14.60 -31.96 0.29
C GLU A 103 13.36 -31.67 -0.54
N LEU A 104 12.34 -31.12 0.12
CA LEU A 104 11.15 -30.62 -0.55
C LEU A 104 11.47 -29.29 -1.23
N MET A 105 11.08 -29.15 -2.50
CA MET A 105 11.24 -27.92 -3.24
C MET A 105 9.88 -27.37 -3.63
N LEU A 106 9.73 -26.05 -3.54
CA LEU A 106 8.51 -25.33 -3.87
C LEU A 106 8.81 -24.20 -4.85
N ALA A 107 7.95 -24.00 -5.83
CA ALA A 107 8.00 -22.87 -6.74
C ALA A 107 6.62 -22.19 -6.81
N PRO A 108 6.57 -20.88 -7.05
CA PRO A 108 5.31 -20.21 -7.35
C PRO A 108 4.65 -20.80 -8.62
N PRO A 109 3.33 -20.60 -8.80
CA PRO A 109 2.61 -20.99 -10.01
C PRO A 109 3.23 -20.34 -11.26
N VAL A 110 3.27 -21.07 -12.38
CA VAL A 110 3.62 -20.50 -13.68
C VAL A 110 2.39 -19.81 -14.26
N LEU A 111 2.38 -18.48 -14.28
CA LEU A 111 1.27 -17.72 -14.83
C LEU A 111 1.53 -17.37 -16.30
N LEU A 112 0.60 -17.74 -17.19
CA LEU A 112 0.62 -17.32 -18.59
C LEU A 112 0.13 -15.88 -18.73
N ARG A 113 0.61 -15.16 -19.76
CA ARG A 113 0.20 -13.76 -20.04
C ARG A 113 -1.32 -13.67 -20.19
N GLY A 114 -1.99 -13.01 -19.23
CA GLY A 114 -3.44 -12.80 -19.23
C GLY A 114 -4.16 -13.50 -18.07
N ASP A 115 -3.65 -14.66 -17.65
CA ASP A 115 -4.21 -15.45 -16.54
C ASP A 115 -3.95 -14.79 -15.17
N ASP A 116 -2.90 -13.97 -15.06
CA ASP A 116 -2.54 -13.19 -13.86
C ASP A 116 -3.73 -12.50 -13.19
N LYS A 117 -4.63 -11.90 -13.98
CA LYS A 117 -5.75 -11.12 -13.42
C LYS A 117 -6.88 -11.99 -12.89
N ALA A 118 -7.26 -13.01 -13.66
CA ALA A 118 -8.34 -13.91 -13.32
C ALA A 118 -7.94 -14.77 -12.11
N TYR A 119 -6.73 -15.33 -12.16
CA TYR A 119 -6.09 -16.06 -11.09
C TYR A 119 -6.03 -15.25 -9.78
N LEU A 120 -5.40 -14.07 -9.81
CA LEU A 120 -5.30 -13.22 -8.61
C LEU A 120 -6.69 -12.81 -8.09
N ARG A 121 -7.66 -12.56 -8.99
CA ARG A 121 -9.03 -12.24 -8.59
C ARG A 121 -9.69 -13.40 -7.85
N GLN A 122 -9.55 -14.63 -8.37
CA GLN A 122 -10.10 -15.84 -7.78
C GLN A 122 -9.52 -16.08 -6.38
N GLN A 123 -8.20 -15.94 -6.22
CA GLN A 123 -7.53 -16.06 -4.92
C GLN A 123 -8.08 -15.07 -3.89
N LEU A 124 -8.15 -13.79 -4.27
CA LEU A 124 -8.66 -12.74 -3.38
C LEU A 124 -10.13 -12.99 -3.02
N GLN A 125 -10.95 -13.44 -3.97
CA GLN A 125 -12.34 -13.82 -3.73
C GLN A 125 -12.47 -14.98 -2.75
N HIS A 126 -11.59 -15.99 -2.82
CA HIS A 126 -11.59 -17.09 -1.87
C HIS A 126 -11.38 -16.59 -0.43
N GLU A 127 -10.37 -15.75 -0.20
CA GLU A 127 -10.11 -15.16 1.12
C GLU A 127 -11.25 -14.26 1.60
N ARG A 128 -11.83 -13.47 0.69
CA ARG A 128 -12.98 -12.63 1.01
C ARG A 128 -14.21 -13.46 1.38
N ASN A 129 -14.50 -14.53 0.65
CA ASN A 129 -15.65 -15.39 0.95
C ASN A 129 -15.43 -16.12 2.28
N ALA A 130 -14.20 -16.53 2.59
CA ALA A 130 -13.86 -17.04 3.92
C ALA A 130 -14.12 -16.01 5.03
N GLN A 131 -13.87 -14.72 4.76
CA GLN A 131 -14.19 -13.64 5.70
C GLN A 131 -15.69 -13.51 5.99
N PHE A 132 -16.56 -13.79 5.01
CA PHE A 132 -18.02 -13.70 5.20
C PHE A 132 -18.61 -14.78 6.10
N LYS A 133 -17.89 -15.88 6.30
CA LYS A 133 -18.27 -16.95 7.23
C LYS A 133 -18.12 -16.56 8.71
N LEU A 134 -17.47 -15.43 9.01
CA LEU A 134 -17.39 -14.89 10.37
C LEU A 134 -18.76 -14.37 10.81
N GLU A 135 -19.26 -14.83 11.96
CA GLU A 135 -20.62 -14.55 12.43
C GLU A 135 -20.94 -13.05 12.50
N SER A 136 -19.98 -12.22 12.92
CA SER A 136 -20.15 -10.76 12.96
C SER A 136 -20.34 -10.12 11.59
N ILE A 137 -19.69 -10.66 10.56
CA ILE A 137 -19.78 -10.16 9.17
C ILE A 137 -21.03 -10.72 8.49
N LYS A 138 -21.34 -12.00 8.72
CA LYS A 138 -22.59 -12.63 8.27
C LYS A 138 -23.81 -11.87 8.80
N SER A 139 -23.86 -11.63 10.11
CA SER A 139 -24.91 -10.85 10.76
C SER A 139 -24.98 -9.41 10.21
N PHE A 140 -23.83 -8.78 9.93
CA PHE A 140 -23.79 -7.47 9.29
C PHE A 140 -24.41 -7.46 7.90
N ILE A 141 -24.06 -8.44 7.04
CA ILE A 141 -24.58 -8.55 5.67
C ILE A 141 -26.10 -8.71 5.67
N ILE A 142 -26.61 -9.67 6.44
CA ILE A 142 -28.05 -9.95 6.55
C ILE A 142 -28.81 -8.69 7.01
N ARG A 143 -28.26 -7.95 7.98
CA ARG A 143 -28.85 -6.72 8.49
C ARG A 143 -28.91 -5.60 7.43
N MET A 144 -27.89 -5.47 6.58
CA MET A 144 -27.84 -4.44 5.54
C MET A 144 -28.83 -4.73 4.40
N GLU A 145 -29.04 -6.00 4.07
CA GLU A 145 -29.89 -6.43 2.95
C GLU A 145 -31.37 -6.54 3.33
N LYS A 146 -31.68 -6.65 4.63
CA LYS A 146 -33.05 -6.66 5.13
C LYS A 146 -33.74 -5.33 4.84
N LYS A 147 -34.95 -5.41 4.28
CA LYS A 147 -35.85 -4.27 4.10
C LYS A 147 -36.22 -3.65 5.44
N ARG A 148 -36.25 -2.32 5.49
CA ARG A 148 -36.64 -1.55 6.67
C ARG A 148 -37.45 -0.34 6.27
N LYS A 149 -38.33 0.12 7.17
CA LYS A 149 -39.05 1.37 6.99
C LYS A 149 -38.20 2.56 7.44
N TYR A 150 -38.04 3.55 6.57
CA TYR A 150 -37.40 4.83 6.88
C TYR A 150 -38.15 5.95 6.18
N GLN A 151 -38.55 6.99 6.92
CA GLN A 151 -39.36 8.10 6.41
C GLN A 151 -40.59 7.64 5.58
N GLY A 152 -41.30 6.63 6.05
CA GLY A 152 -42.49 6.08 5.40
C GLY A 152 -42.23 5.18 4.18
N LYS A 153 -40.97 5.01 3.75
CA LYS A 153 -40.59 4.17 2.61
C LYS A 153 -39.94 2.88 3.07
N GLU A 154 -40.20 1.78 2.36
CA GLU A 154 -39.53 0.50 2.61
C GLU A 154 -38.26 0.41 1.74
N LEU A 155 -37.09 0.43 2.38
CA LEU A 155 -35.78 0.53 1.73
C LEU A 155 -34.82 -0.57 2.21
N ASN A 156 -33.82 -0.89 1.41
CA ASN A 156 -32.65 -1.70 1.77
C ASN A 156 -31.37 -1.10 1.15
N ILE A 157 -30.25 -1.82 1.28
CA ILE A 157 -28.96 -1.37 0.75
C ILE A 157 -28.91 -1.28 -0.79
N LEU A 158 -29.77 -2.03 -1.52
CA LEU A 158 -29.82 -1.99 -2.98
C LEU A 158 -30.46 -0.70 -3.52
N ASP A 159 -31.22 0.05 -2.71
CA ASP A 159 -31.72 1.37 -3.10
C ASP A 159 -30.59 2.40 -3.26
N LEU A 160 -29.40 2.09 -2.75
CA LEU A 160 -28.18 2.87 -2.98
C LEU A 160 -27.35 2.36 -4.18
N VAL A 161 -27.84 1.36 -4.91
CA VAL A 161 -27.25 0.90 -6.18
C VAL A 161 -27.91 1.64 -7.34
N GLY A 162 -27.10 2.19 -8.24
CA GLY A 162 -27.57 2.97 -9.39
C GLY A 162 -28.60 2.21 -10.23
N ASP A 163 -29.60 2.92 -10.71
CA ASP A 163 -30.62 2.36 -11.58
C ASP A 163 -30.14 2.31 -13.03
N SER A 164 -29.90 1.10 -13.53
CA SER A 164 -29.43 0.90 -14.90
C SER A 164 -30.47 1.33 -15.95
N SER A 165 -31.77 1.25 -15.65
CA SER A 165 -32.82 1.67 -16.60
C SER A 165 -32.88 3.19 -16.72
N LEU A 166 -32.80 3.90 -15.58
CA LEU A 166 -32.72 5.36 -15.58
C LEU A 166 -31.44 5.84 -16.27
N LEU A 167 -30.29 5.21 -15.98
CA LEU A 167 -29.03 5.53 -16.66
C LEU A 167 -29.11 5.29 -18.16
N SER A 168 -29.67 4.16 -18.61
CA SER A 168 -29.86 3.88 -20.04
C SER A 168 -30.73 4.93 -20.71
N SER A 169 -31.88 5.28 -20.12
CA SER A 169 -32.77 6.30 -20.67
C SER A 169 -32.11 7.68 -20.75
N THR A 170 -31.31 8.03 -19.73
CA THR A 170 -30.52 9.25 -19.67
C THR A 170 -29.48 9.30 -20.78
N ILE A 171 -28.75 8.21 -20.95
CA ILE A 171 -27.71 8.11 -21.98
C ILE A 171 -28.33 8.22 -23.37
N MET A 172 -29.46 7.54 -23.64
CA MET A 172 -30.16 7.67 -24.92
C MET A 172 -30.51 9.12 -25.24
N LYS A 173 -31.08 9.87 -24.28
CA LYS A 173 -31.38 11.31 -24.44
C LYS A 173 -30.13 12.13 -24.79
N ILE A 174 -29.00 11.84 -24.14
CA ILE A 174 -27.72 12.54 -24.43
C ILE A 174 -27.22 12.19 -25.84
N LYS A 175 -27.43 10.95 -26.31
CA LYS A 175 -27.02 10.51 -27.65
C LYS A 175 -27.87 11.09 -28.77
N GLU A 176 -29.16 11.32 -28.51
CA GLU A 176 -30.09 11.92 -29.47
C GLU A 176 -29.77 13.40 -29.78
N SER A 177 -29.11 14.09 -28.85
CA SER A 177 -28.71 15.49 -29.04
C SER A 177 -27.55 15.61 -30.03
N VAL A 178 -27.76 16.38 -31.11
CA VAL A 178 -26.77 16.61 -32.18
C VAL A 178 -25.71 17.64 -31.78
N LYS A 179 -26.06 18.63 -30.94
CA LYS A 179 -25.15 19.71 -30.55
C LYS A 179 -24.29 19.31 -29.35
N GLN A 180 -22.96 19.48 -29.47
CA GLN A 180 -22.03 19.09 -28.41
C GLN A 180 -22.26 19.84 -27.09
N GLU A 181 -22.56 21.14 -27.14
CA GLU A 181 -22.85 21.96 -25.95
C GLU A 181 -24.08 21.45 -25.19
N GLU A 182 -25.13 21.07 -25.93
CA GLU A 182 -26.36 20.53 -25.36
C GLU A 182 -26.11 19.15 -24.74
N ARG A 183 -25.28 18.30 -25.36
CA ARG A 183 -24.84 17.02 -24.78
C ARG A 183 -24.12 17.22 -23.44
N VAL A 184 -23.20 18.18 -23.36
CA VAL A 184 -22.49 18.51 -22.11
C VAL A 184 -23.47 18.97 -21.03
N ARG A 185 -24.41 19.86 -21.39
CA ARG A 185 -25.44 20.36 -20.48
C ARG A 185 -26.34 19.25 -19.94
N LEU A 186 -26.85 18.37 -20.82
CA LEU A 186 -27.67 17.21 -20.43
C LEU A 186 -26.87 16.25 -19.55
N ALA A 187 -25.64 15.93 -19.93
CA ALA A 187 -24.77 15.09 -19.13
C ALA A 187 -24.47 15.69 -17.73
N ALA A 188 -24.51 17.01 -17.58
CA ALA A 188 -24.39 17.69 -16.29
C ALA A 188 -25.69 17.71 -15.48
N SER A 189 -26.86 17.76 -16.14
CA SER A 189 -28.16 17.75 -15.45
C SER A 189 -28.57 16.36 -14.98
N GLU A 190 -28.27 15.34 -15.77
CA GLU A 190 -28.77 13.97 -15.58
C GLU A 190 -27.79 13.03 -14.86
N ILE A 191 -26.50 13.41 -14.75
CA ILE A 191 -25.53 12.70 -13.91
C ILE A 191 -24.80 13.76 -13.09
N LYS A 192 -25.07 13.77 -11.78
CA LYS A 192 -24.62 14.81 -10.83
C LYS A 192 -23.77 14.19 -9.71
N PRO A 193 -22.52 13.80 -10.01
CA PRO A 193 -21.63 13.28 -8.99
C PRO A 193 -21.36 14.33 -7.92
N TYR A 194 -21.25 13.89 -6.67
CA TYR A 194 -20.68 14.67 -5.58
C TYR A 194 -19.90 13.74 -4.64
N ILE A 195 -18.92 14.32 -3.95
CA ILE A 195 -18.16 13.61 -2.93
C ILE A 195 -18.82 13.81 -1.56
N GLN A 196 -18.84 12.75 -0.76
CA GLN A 196 -19.35 12.76 0.60
C GLN A 196 -18.35 12.11 1.54
N LEU A 197 -17.85 12.87 2.51
CA LEU A 197 -17.07 12.33 3.63
C LEU A 197 -17.91 11.35 4.45
N VAL A 198 -17.32 10.19 4.75
CA VAL A 198 -17.91 9.19 5.64
C VAL A 198 -17.47 9.50 7.07
N ASP A 199 -18.37 10.15 7.79
CA ASP A 199 -18.24 10.45 9.21
C ASP A 199 -19.11 9.49 10.07
N ASN A 200 -19.40 9.88 11.30
CA ASN A 200 -20.23 9.10 12.23
C ASN A 200 -21.74 9.26 12.00
N SER A 201 -22.16 10.06 11.01
CA SER A 201 -23.57 10.33 10.74
C SER A 201 -24.27 9.17 10.02
N SER A 202 -25.60 9.30 9.95
CA SER A 202 -26.46 8.41 9.18
C SER A 202 -26.85 9.06 7.86
N CYS A 203 -26.93 8.26 6.80
CA CYS A 203 -27.43 8.67 5.50
C CYS A 203 -28.84 9.24 5.62
N SER A 204 -29.04 10.47 5.16
CA SER A 204 -30.34 11.17 5.18
C SER A 204 -31.44 10.49 4.37
N TYR A 205 -31.07 9.67 3.37
CA TYR A 205 -32.03 8.99 2.49
C TYR A 205 -32.47 7.63 2.98
N THR A 206 -31.61 6.94 3.72
CA THR A 206 -31.87 5.55 4.11
C THR A 206 -31.88 5.35 5.62
N GLY A 207 -31.13 6.13 6.39
CA GLY A 207 -30.88 5.93 7.82
C GLY A 207 -29.77 4.92 8.14
N TYR A 208 -28.94 4.50 7.16
CA TYR A 208 -27.79 3.62 7.44
C TYR A 208 -26.62 4.51 7.87
N LYS A 209 -25.79 4.06 8.82
CA LYS A 209 -24.52 4.74 9.10
C LYS A 209 -23.71 4.83 7.81
N LEU A 210 -23.10 5.98 7.53
CA LEU A 210 -22.30 6.14 6.30
C LEU A 210 -21.16 5.11 6.22
N MET A 211 -20.53 4.80 7.36
CA MET A 211 -19.51 3.76 7.47
C MET A 211 -20.03 2.36 7.10
N ASP A 212 -21.27 2.04 7.47
CA ASP A 212 -21.88 0.76 7.14
C ASP A 212 -22.17 0.66 5.62
N ILE A 213 -22.60 1.77 4.99
CA ILE A 213 -22.76 1.84 3.53
C ILE A 213 -21.42 1.61 2.83
N TRP A 214 -20.40 2.37 3.21
CA TRP A 214 -19.06 2.24 2.62
C TRP A 214 -18.51 0.83 2.79
N ARG A 215 -18.65 0.23 3.98
CA ARG A 215 -18.18 -1.13 4.28
C ARG A 215 -18.91 -2.19 3.47
N TYR A 216 -20.23 -2.06 3.31
CA TYR A 216 -21.02 -2.99 2.50
C TYR A 216 -20.55 -2.98 1.04
N PHE A 217 -20.44 -1.80 0.42
CA PHE A 217 -19.93 -1.69 -0.95
C PHE A 217 -18.49 -2.16 -1.08
N ARG A 218 -17.64 -1.93 -0.07
CA ARG A 218 -16.27 -2.46 -0.06
C ARG A 218 -16.24 -3.99 -0.09
N TYR A 219 -17.18 -4.68 0.56
CA TYR A 219 -17.25 -6.15 0.53
C TYR A 219 -17.64 -6.72 -0.84
N THR A 220 -18.23 -5.93 -1.74
CA THR A 220 -18.55 -6.40 -3.11
C THR A 220 -17.30 -6.69 -3.95
N TRP A 221 -16.15 -6.09 -3.63
CA TRP A 221 -14.90 -6.25 -4.39
C TRP A 221 -14.12 -7.51 -3.99
N SER A 222 -13.19 -7.96 -4.83
CA SER A 222 -12.46 -9.21 -4.61
C SER A 222 -11.50 -9.17 -3.43
N ILE A 223 -10.79 -8.07 -3.19
CA ILE A 223 -9.80 -7.97 -2.11
C ILE A 223 -10.50 -8.03 -0.74
N PRO A 224 -10.08 -8.89 0.21
CA PRO A 224 -10.65 -8.91 1.56
C PRO A 224 -10.44 -7.56 2.27
N TYR A 225 -11.41 -7.15 3.09
CA TYR A 225 -11.31 -5.88 3.82
C TYR A 225 -10.73 -6.09 5.21
N LYS A 226 -9.60 -5.44 5.50
CA LYS A 226 -8.96 -5.44 6.84
C LYS A 226 -8.82 -4.00 7.29
N SER A 227 -9.25 -3.70 8.52
CA SER A 227 -9.01 -2.39 9.11
C SER A 227 -7.52 -2.20 9.36
N THR A 228 -6.99 -1.07 8.91
CA THR A 228 -5.60 -0.66 9.15
C THR A 228 -5.57 0.36 10.28
N PRO A 229 -4.73 0.20 11.31
CA PRO A 229 -4.56 1.21 12.33
C PRO A 229 -3.92 2.47 11.74
N GLY A 230 -4.24 3.64 12.30
CA GLY A 230 -3.74 4.94 11.85
C GLY A 230 -4.82 5.85 11.28
N ARG A 231 -4.37 6.86 10.54
CA ARG A 231 -5.21 7.79 9.78
C ARG A 231 -5.91 7.04 8.65
N ASN A 232 -7.23 7.09 8.68
CA ASN A 232 -8.07 6.62 7.59
C ASN A 232 -9.20 7.62 7.35
N VAL A 233 -9.40 8.00 6.09
CA VAL A 233 -10.51 8.85 5.66
C VAL A 233 -11.25 8.13 4.55
N PHE A 234 -12.58 8.09 4.63
CA PHE A 234 -13.41 7.28 3.74
C PHE A 234 -14.39 8.19 3.03
N TYR A 235 -14.66 7.89 1.76
CA TYR A 235 -15.48 8.72 0.88
C TYR A 235 -16.48 7.88 0.11
N LEU A 236 -17.70 8.40 -0.02
CA LEU A 236 -18.68 7.96 -1.00
C LEU A 236 -18.71 8.98 -2.15
N ILE A 237 -18.75 8.50 -3.38
CA ILE A 237 -19.05 9.32 -4.55
C ILE A 237 -20.46 8.93 -4.96
N ARG A 238 -21.38 9.89 -5.00
CA ARG A 238 -22.81 9.65 -5.19
C ARG A 238 -23.37 10.44 -6.36
N ASP A 239 -24.44 9.94 -6.97
CA ASP A 239 -25.15 10.64 -8.04
C ASP A 239 -26.41 11.31 -7.50
N ALA A 240 -26.42 12.65 -7.45
CA ALA A 240 -27.58 13.42 -7.00
C ALA A 240 -28.74 13.47 -8.03
N ALA A 241 -28.55 12.96 -9.25
CA ALA A 241 -29.61 12.94 -10.26
C ALA A 241 -30.61 11.79 -10.07
N GLN A 242 -30.26 10.78 -9.27
CA GLN A 242 -31.11 9.60 -9.05
C GLN A 242 -31.72 9.56 -7.64
N PRO A 243 -32.89 8.89 -7.48
CA PRO A 243 -33.51 8.70 -6.18
C PRO A 243 -32.53 8.12 -5.14
N TYR A 244 -32.58 8.65 -3.91
CA TYR A 244 -31.75 8.22 -2.77
C TYR A 244 -30.23 8.43 -2.91
N HIS A 245 -29.81 9.08 -4.00
CA HIS A 245 -28.42 9.42 -4.31
C HIS A 245 -27.51 8.18 -4.26
N PRO A 246 -27.65 7.26 -5.24
CA PRO A 246 -26.93 6.00 -5.26
C PRO A 246 -25.41 6.20 -5.32
N VAL A 247 -24.67 5.21 -4.81
CA VAL A 247 -23.21 5.22 -4.75
C VAL A 247 -22.65 4.88 -6.13
N MET A 248 -21.97 5.86 -6.74
CA MET A 248 -21.22 5.69 -8.00
C MET A 248 -19.87 5.04 -7.78
N GLY A 249 -19.28 5.25 -6.60
CA GLY A 249 -17.94 4.81 -6.28
C GLY A 249 -17.62 5.00 -4.81
N ILE A 250 -16.59 4.31 -4.35
CA ILE A 250 -16.06 4.47 -3.00
C ILE A 250 -14.56 4.68 -3.07
N ALA A 251 -14.05 5.46 -2.13
CA ALA A 251 -12.64 5.64 -1.95
C ALA A 251 -12.24 5.75 -0.48
N ALA A 252 -10.95 5.55 -0.22
CA ALA A 252 -10.37 5.81 1.10
C ALA A 252 -8.89 6.17 1.00
N LEU A 253 -8.49 7.08 1.88
CA LEU A 253 -7.10 7.42 2.18
C LEU A 253 -6.66 6.66 3.43
N GLY A 254 -5.47 6.06 3.39
CA GLY A 254 -4.83 5.40 4.52
C GLY A 254 -3.35 5.79 4.64
N ASN A 255 -2.74 5.52 5.79
CA ASN A 255 -1.30 5.77 5.97
C ASN A 255 -0.44 5.09 4.90
N CYS A 256 0.64 5.79 4.52
CA CYS A 256 1.63 5.27 3.58
C CYS A 256 2.40 4.07 4.11
N VAL A 257 2.77 3.17 3.18
CA VAL A 257 3.79 2.16 3.44
C VAL A 257 5.12 2.85 3.69
N LEU A 258 5.76 2.52 4.82
CA LEU A 258 6.97 3.17 5.32
C LEU A 258 8.20 3.04 4.44
N GLN A 259 8.24 2.10 3.49
CA GLN A 259 9.34 1.90 2.55
C GLN A 259 8.75 1.56 1.18
N LEU A 260 8.95 2.44 0.21
CA LEU A 260 8.50 2.24 -1.16
C LEU A 260 9.47 2.96 -2.09
N THR A 261 10.53 2.26 -2.49
CA THR A 261 11.71 2.83 -3.15
C THR A 261 11.35 3.72 -4.34
N ASN A 262 10.40 3.32 -5.19
CA ASN A 262 9.98 4.14 -6.35
C ASN A 262 9.42 5.51 -5.93
N ARG A 263 8.58 5.55 -4.88
CA ARG A 263 8.03 6.80 -4.35
C ARG A 263 9.12 7.62 -3.67
N ASP A 264 9.95 6.96 -2.88
CA ASP A 264 10.99 7.64 -2.09
C ASP A 264 12.05 8.27 -3.01
N ASN A 265 12.44 7.58 -4.09
CA ASN A 265 13.29 8.11 -5.15
C ASN A 265 12.64 9.29 -5.88
N TYR A 266 11.34 9.20 -6.18
CA TYR A 266 10.59 10.28 -6.84
C TYR A 266 10.54 11.56 -5.99
N ILE A 267 10.34 11.42 -4.68
CA ILE A 267 10.29 12.55 -3.76
C ILE A 267 11.68 13.17 -3.53
N GLY A 268 12.72 12.34 -3.48
CA GLY A 268 14.07 12.77 -3.16
C GLY A 268 14.57 12.33 -1.78
N TRP A 269 14.00 11.26 -1.21
CA TRP A 269 14.33 10.76 0.13
C TRP A 269 15.40 9.66 0.12
N THR A 270 16.18 9.53 -0.95
CA THR A 270 17.19 8.46 -1.08
C THR A 270 18.57 8.99 -1.45
N LEU A 271 19.59 8.16 -1.24
CA LEU A 271 20.93 8.47 -1.70
C LEU A 271 21.00 8.60 -3.22
N ASP A 272 20.23 7.77 -3.94
CA ASP A 272 20.23 7.79 -5.39
C ASP A 272 19.67 9.10 -5.95
N SER A 273 18.68 9.71 -5.28
CA SER A 273 18.22 11.04 -5.67
C SER A 273 19.29 12.12 -5.52
N ILE A 274 20.11 12.09 -4.46
CA ILE A 274 21.23 13.03 -4.29
C ILE A 274 22.29 12.77 -5.37
N LYS A 275 22.68 11.52 -5.59
CA LYS A 275 23.65 11.15 -6.65
C LYS A 275 23.17 11.61 -8.02
N ASN A 276 21.88 11.46 -8.32
CA ASN A 276 21.30 11.89 -9.58
C ASN A 276 21.26 13.43 -9.70
N ALA A 277 21.03 14.17 -8.61
CA ALA A 277 21.11 15.63 -8.62
C ALA A 277 22.53 16.14 -8.96
N LEU A 278 23.57 15.38 -8.59
CA LEU A 278 24.96 15.72 -8.91
C LEU A 278 25.40 15.30 -10.33
N LYS A 279 24.58 14.56 -11.08
CA LYS A 279 24.91 14.19 -12.47
C LYS A 279 24.68 15.37 -13.42
N LYS A 280 25.42 15.37 -14.53
CA LYS A 280 25.21 16.34 -15.61
C LYS A 280 23.84 16.13 -16.25
N LYS A 281 23.11 17.21 -16.49
CA LYS A 281 21.79 17.15 -17.13
C LYS A 281 21.95 16.79 -18.60
N VAL A 282 21.26 15.73 -19.01
CA VAL A 282 21.27 15.24 -20.39
C VAL A 282 19.85 14.95 -20.88
N LYS A 283 19.62 15.14 -22.18
CA LYS A 283 18.40 14.74 -22.87
C LYS A 283 18.70 13.50 -23.70
N THR A 284 18.04 12.40 -23.40
CA THR A 284 18.14 11.17 -24.19
C THR A 284 16.91 11.06 -25.09
N GLU A 285 17.13 10.99 -26.40
CA GLU A 285 16.11 10.76 -27.41
C GLU A 285 16.30 9.37 -28.00
N VAL A 286 15.24 8.55 -27.97
CA VAL A 286 15.25 7.21 -28.54
C VAL A 286 14.47 7.24 -29.85
N PHE A 287 15.11 6.85 -30.94
CA PHE A 287 14.47 6.71 -32.25
C PHE A 287 14.82 5.38 -32.91
N GLU A 288 13.96 4.93 -33.82
CA GLU A 288 14.18 3.75 -34.64
C GLU A 288 14.83 4.17 -35.96
N GLU A 289 16.04 3.70 -36.22
CA GLU A 289 16.74 3.91 -37.48
C GLU A 289 16.73 2.62 -38.30
N THR A 290 16.40 2.71 -39.59
CA THR A 290 16.43 1.57 -40.51
C THR A 290 17.85 1.36 -41.02
N LEU A 291 18.38 0.14 -40.88
CA LEU A 291 19.75 -0.15 -41.31
C LEU A 291 19.89 -0.03 -42.84
N PRO A 292 20.92 0.69 -43.35
CA PRO A 292 21.17 0.78 -44.79
C PRO A 292 21.51 -0.61 -45.37
N GLY A 293 20.78 -1.04 -46.39
CA GLY A 293 21.10 -2.25 -47.17
C GLY A 293 20.47 -3.57 -46.72
N GLN A 294 19.63 -3.60 -45.68
CA GLN A 294 18.87 -4.80 -45.29
C GLN A 294 17.38 -4.48 -45.14
N LEU A 295 16.52 -5.24 -45.83
CA LEU A 295 15.07 -5.06 -45.85
C LEU A 295 14.48 -5.04 -44.43
N GLY A 296 14.10 -3.84 -43.95
CA GLY A 296 13.17 -3.66 -42.84
C GLY A 296 13.72 -3.87 -41.42
N LEU A 297 15.02 -4.10 -41.23
CA LEU A 297 15.62 -4.19 -39.89
C LEU A 297 15.80 -2.79 -39.28
N LYS A 298 15.09 -2.54 -38.18
CA LYS A 298 15.17 -1.31 -37.39
C LYS A 298 16.06 -1.51 -36.17
N ARG A 299 16.92 -0.54 -35.88
CA ARG A 299 17.74 -0.46 -34.67
C ARG A 299 17.23 0.66 -33.78
N HIS A 300 17.12 0.42 -32.48
CA HIS A 300 16.96 1.49 -31.51
C HIS A 300 18.29 2.24 -31.35
N VAL A 301 18.27 3.53 -31.66
CA VAL A 301 19.40 4.43 -31.47
C VAL A 301 19.03 5.40 -30.36
N GLU A 302 19.87 5.45 -29.33
CA GLU A 302 19.75 6.41 -28.24
C GLU A 302 20.76 7.54 -28.49
N LYS A 303 20.25 8.75 -28.73
CA LYS A 303 21.08 9.95 -28.83
C LYS A 303 20.97 10.74 -27.53
N THR A 304 22.11 11.00 -26.90
CA THR A 304 22.19 11.79 -25.68
C THR A 304 22.77 13.17 -26.00
N THR A 305 22.05 14.24 -25.63
CA THR A 305 22.48 15.63 -25.81
C THR A 305 22.67 16.27 -24.44
N GLU A 306 23.80 16.93 -24.20
CA GLU A 306 24.04 17.66 -22.95
C GLU A 306 23.15 18.91 -22.88
N LEU A 307 22.54 19.15 -21.71
CA LEU A 307 21.63 20.28 -21.48
C LEU A 307 22.26 21.43 -20.72
N GLU A 308 23.51 21.27 -20.27
CA GLU A 308 24.26 22.28 -19.53
C GLU A 308 25.74 22.19 -19.90
N SER A 309 26.42 23.33 -19.92
CA SER A 309 27.87 23.41 -20.05
C SER A 309 28.58 22.91 -18.80
N ASP A 310 29.88 22.59 -18.88
CA ASP A 310 30.66 22.16 -17.71
C ASP A 310 30.71 23.23 -16.61
N ARG A 311 30.72 24.52 -16.99
CA ARG A 311 30.71 25.63 -16.04
C ARG A 311 29.36 25.75 -15.32
N GLU A 312 28.25 25.62 -16.04
CA GLU A 312 26.91 25.61 -15.45
C GLU A 312 26.70 24.39 -14.55
N HIS A 313 27.18 23.23 -14.99
CA HIS A 313 27.17 22.01 -14.20
C HIS A 313 27.90 22.20 -12.87
N GLN A 314 29.13 22.69 -12.91
CA GLN A 314 29.95 22.91 -11.72
C GLN A 314 29.32 23.91 -10.75
N ALA A 315 28.81 25.04 -11.26
CA ALA A 315 28.14 26.03 -10.43
C ALA A 315 26.87 25.46 -9.76
N ARG A 316 26.09 24.67 -10.50
CA ARG A 316 24.86 24.05 -10.01
C ARG A 316 25.14 23.01 -8.92
N ILE A 317 26.11 22.11 -9.13
CA ILE A 317 26.41 21.07 -8.13
C ILE A 317 27.02 21.66 -6.86
N GLN A 318 27.73 22.78 -6.95
CA GLN A 318 28.25 23.50 -5.78
C GLN A 318 27.09 24.00 -4.92
N LEU A 319 26.15 24.75 -5.52
CA LEU A 319 24.99 25.29 -4.85
C LEU A 319 24.08 24.17 -4.28
N GLU A 320 23.85 23.12 -5.06
CA GLU A 320 23.03 21.98 -4.64
C GLU A 320 23.66 21.24 -3.46
N SER A 321 24.99 21.14 -3.44
CA SER A 321 25.73 20.47 -2.36
C SER A 321 25.70 21.26 -1.06
N GLU A 322 25.88 22.57 -1.14
CA GLU A 322 25.73 23.47 0.02
C GLU A 322 24.31 23.39 0.61
N LYS A 323 23.29 23.54 -0.24
CA LYS A 323 21.89 23.39 0.16
C LYS A 323 21.61 22.02 0.77
N THR A 324 22.09 20.95 0.14
CA THR A 324 21.89 19.57 0.62
C THR A 324 22.48 19.39 2.01
N ILE A 325 23.72 19.80 2.25
CA ILE A 325 24.36 19.65 3.55
C ILE A 325 23.62 20.43 4.65
N GLN A 326 23.24 21.68 4.36
CA GLN A 326 22.47 22.50 5.30
C GLN A 326 21.14 21.82 5.67
N LEU A 327 20.45 21.26 4.69
CA LEU A 327 19.22 20.49 4.91
C LEU A 327 19.48 19.24 5.76
N LEU A 328 20.51 18.45 5.46
CA LEU A 328 20.84 17.23 6.21
C LEU A 328 21.11 17.53 7.69
N LEU A 329 21.91 18.55 7.98
CA LEU A 329 22.19 18.97 9.36
C LEU A 329 20.91 19.43 10.06
N ARG A 330 20.10 20.26 9.41
CA ARG A 330 18.82 20.73 9.96
C ARG A 330 17.87 19.57 10.26
N PHE A 331 17.78 18.56 9.40
CA PHE A 331 16.93 17.38 9.65
C PHE A 331 17.39 16.59 10.87
N LEU A 332 18.70 16.48 11.08
CA LEU A 332 19.25 15.82 12.25
C LEU A 332 18.93 16.63 13.51
N ASP A 333 19.13 17.95 13.49
CA ASP A 333 18.84 18.84 14.61
C ASP A 333 17.35 18.83 14.99
N GLU A 334 16.45 18.94 14.01
CA GLU A 334 15.00 18.84 14.24
C GLU A 334 14.60 17.48 14.84
N ALA A 335 15.16 16.38 14.33
CA ALA A 335 14.85 15.04 14.83
C ALA A 335 15.45 14.76 16.22
N ILE A 336 16.62 15.33 16.53
CA ILE A 336 17.21 15.26 17.88
C ILE A 336 16.34 16.04 18.86
N ASN A 337 15.88 17.24 18.49
CA ASN A 337 14.99 18.06 19.33
C ASN A 337 13.62 17.41 19.60
N ASP A 338 13.19 16.50 18.73
CA ASP A 338 11.98 15.69 18.92
C ASP A 338 12.17 14.52 19.92
N ILE A 339 13.35 14.38 20.51
CA ILE A 339 13.68 13.32 21.46
C ILE A 339 14.19 13.95 22.76
N THR A 340 13.54 13.66 23.88
CA THR A 340 14.06 14.14 25.17
C THR A 340 15.37 13.42 25.53
N PRO A 341 16.40 14.14 26.00
CA PRO A 341 17.65 13.54 26.46
C PRO A 341 17.59 13.06 27.92
N ILE A 342 16.46 13.23 28.62
CA ILE A 342 16.30 12.88 30.04
C ILE A 342 16.80 11.45 30.33
N ASN A 343 17.64 11.35 31.36
CA ASN A 343 18.30 10.11 31.83
C ASN A 343 19.20 9.43 30.79
N LEU A 344 19.60 10.13 29.73
CA LEU A 344 20.48 9.61 28.66
C LEU A 344 21.70 10.50 28.41
N LEU A 345 21.47 11.81 28.23
CA LEU A 345 22.50 12.80 27.89
C LEU A 345 22.25 14.13 28.62
N THR A 346 23.32 14.90 28.80
CA THR A 346 23.24 16.32 29.17
C THR A 346 22.97 17.22 27.95
N ALA A 347 22.58 18.47 28.17
CA ALA A 347 22.35 19.43 27.07
C ALA A 347 23.63 19.68 26.24
N ASP A 348 24.78 19.79 26.89
CA ASP A 348 26.07 19.97 26.22
C ASP A 348 26.45 18.75 25.36
N GLU A 349 26.25 17.53 25.87
CA GLU A 349 26.50 16.30 25.09
C GLU A 349 25.58 16.15 23.87
N VAL A 350 24.41 16.81 23.85
CA VAL A 350 23.50 16.83 22.69
C VAL A 350 23.96 17.83 21.63
N GLU A 351 24.43 19.01 22.06
CA GLU A 351 24.93 20.05 21.17
C GLU A 351 26.28 19.67 20.55
N ASN A 352 27.15 19.09 21.38
CA ASN A 352 28.53 18.70 21.10
C ASN A 352 28.73 17.18 21.37
N PRO A 353 28.20 16.31 20.50
CA PRO A 353 28.31 14.86 20.72
C PRO A 353 29.74 14.36 20.58
N SER A 354 30.12 13.42 21.45
CA SER A 354 31.40 12.71 21.40
C SER A 354 31.21 11.22 21.11
N PRO A 355 32.22 10.50 20.59
CA PRO A 355 32.13 9.05 20.40
C PRO A 355 31.74 8.29 21.69
N ARG A 356 32.22 8.74 22.85
CA ARG A 356 31.92 8.16 24.16
C ARG A 356 30.45 8.27 24.55
N CYS A 357 29.80 9.40 24.25
CA CYS A 357 28.37 9.56 24.57
C CYS A 357 27.50 8.67 23.67
N ILE A 358 27.89 8.46 22.41
CA ILE A 358 27.20 7.54 21.48
C ILE A 358 27.33 6.09 21.95
N GLU A 359 28.50 5.68 22.42
CA GLU A 359 28.74 4.34 22.95
C GLU A 359 27.89 4.07 24.20
N ARG A 360 27.82 5.03 25.13
CA ARG A 360 26.95 4.96 26.32
C ARG A 360 25.48 4.72 25.96
N LEU A 361 24.97 5.38 24.91
CA LEU A 361 23.59 5.17 24.45
C LEU A 361 23.38 3.76 23.89
N LYS A 362 24.37 3.21 23.18
CA LYS A 362 24.32 1.84 22.65
C LYS A 362 24.29 0.81 23.79
N GLU A 363 25.09 1.01 24.83
CA GLU A 363 25.09 0.16 26.04
C GLU A 363 23.74 0.18 26.77
N VAL A 364 23.16 1.37 26.99
CA VAL A 364 21.81 1.51 27.58
C VAL A 364 20.78 0.73 26.75
N ALA A 365 20.83 0.85 25.43
CA ALA A 365 19.89 0.16 24.55
C ALA A 365 19.99 -1.37 24.61
N GLU A 366 21.20 -1.91 24.76
CA GLU A 366 21.43 -3.36 24.87
C GLU A 366 20.96 -3.89 26.24
N SER A 367 21.23 -3.17 27.33
CA SER A 367 20.78 -3.55 28.69
C SER A 367 19.26 -3.69 28.82
N LEU A 368 18.50 -2.90 28.05
CA LEU A 368 17.03 -2.90 28.07
C LEU A 368 16.40 -3.90 27.09
N LYS A 369 17.17 -4.76 26.45
CA LYS A 369 16.69 -5.69 25.41
C LYS A 369 15.89 -6.86 25.97
N GLU A 370 16.25 -7.36 27.15
CA GLU A 370 15.60 -8.51 27.77
C GLU A 370 14.29 -8.15 28.49
N LEU A 371 14.09 -6.87 28.84
CA LEU A 371 12.92 -6.37 29.55
C LEU A 371 11.67 -6.12 28.65
N GLN A 372 11.63 -6.67 27.43
CA GLN A 372 10.60 -6.34 26.41
C GLN A 372 9.44 -7.33 26.27
N LEU A 373 9.33 -8.32 27.16
CA LEU A 373 8.25 -9.30 27.11
C LEU A 373 6.95 -8.72 27.66
N ASN A 374 5.82 -9.08 27.03
CA ASN A 374 4.47 -8.80 27.53
C ASN A 374 4.15 -7.30 27.73
N ASN A 375 4.64 -6.43 26.85
CA ASN A 375 4.31 -5.00 26.86
C ASN A 375 2.79 -4.79 26.92
N LYS A 376 2.35 -3.95 27.86
CA LYS A 376 0.93 -3.58 28.02
C LYS A 376 0.66 -2.23 27.37
N ARG A 377 -0.57 -2.05 26.91
CA ARG A 377 -1.04 -0.76 26.40
C ARG A 377 -1.37 0.15 27.59
N THR A 378 -0.80 1.35 27.62
CA THR A 378 -1.20 2.40 28.56
C THR A 378 -2.67 2.79 28.31
N ALA A 379 -3.47 2.83 29.37
CA ALA A 379 -4.89 3.20 29.33
C ALA A 379 -5.11 4.48 30.16
N GLY A 380 -6.01 5.36 29.69
CA GLY A 380 -6.34 6.62 30.38
C GLY A 380 -5.53 7.82 29.88
N GLU A 381 -5.44 8.84 30.74
CA GLU A 381 -4.68 10.06 30.46
C GLU A 381 -3.17 9.77 30.44
N ILE A 382 -2.50 10.21 29.37
CA ILE A 382 -1.10 9.83 29.10
C ILE A 382 -0.18 10.91 29.65
N ASN A 383 0.60 10.58 30.69
CA ASN A 383 1.74 11.39 31.10
C ASN A 383 2.93 11.09 30.18
N TRP A 384 3.16 11.97 29.20
CA TRP A 384 4.20 11.79 28.20
C TRP A 384 5.61 11.67 28.78
N ASN A 385 5.90 12.40 29.85
CA ASN A 385 7.21 12.38 30.52
C ASN A 385 7.46 11.01 31.16
N ALA A 386 6.48 10.49 31.91
CA ALA A 386 6.56 9.16 32.50
C ALA A 386 6.68 8.06 31.42
N GLU A 387 5.91 8.15 30.33
CA GLU A 387 5.99 7.22 29.21
C GLU A 387 7.38 7.22 28.54
N ALA A 388 8.00 8.39 28.37
CA ALA A 388 9.34 8.53 27.80
C ALA A 388 10.42 7.85 28.64
N CYS A 389 10.18 7.69 29.95
CA CYS A 389 11.06 7.01 30.89
C CYS A 389 10.82 5.50 31.00
N THR A 390 9.79 4.94 30.36
CA THR A 390 9.57 3.48 30.35
C THR A 390 10.72 2.72 29.69
N PRO A 391 11.00 1.46 30.06
CA PRO A 391 12.08 0.67 29.44
C PRO A 391 12.01 0.63 27.91
N LEU A 392 10.81 0.51 27.35
CA LEU A 392 10.58 0.49 25.90
C LEU A 392 10.99 1.82 25.23
N PHE A 393 10.56 2.96 25.77
CA PHE A 393 10.84 4.25 25.16
C PHE A 393 12.24 4.76 25.50
N THR A 394 12.78 4.50 26.68
CA THR A 394 14.19 4.77 27.00
C THR A 394 15.12 4.06 26.02
N LYS A 395 14.89 2.78 25.72
CA LYS A 395 15.65 2.05 24.69
C LYS A 395 15.49 2.67 23.30
N LYS A 396 14.26 3.02 22.89
CA LYS A 396 14.02 3.64 21.57
C LYS A 396 14.71 4.99 21.44
N ARG A 397 14.63 5.84 22.47
CA ARG A 397 15.30 7.14 22.53
C ARG A 397 16.82 6.95 22.44
N ALA A 398 17.39 6.02 23.21
CA ALA A 398 18.82 5.75 23.17
C ALA A 398 19.31 5.29 21.78
N ILE A 399 18.61 4.34 21.15
CA ILE A 399 18.94 3.87 19.80
C ILE A 399 18.87 5.01 18.77
N GLU A 400 17.79 5.80 18.81
CA GLU A 400 17.57 6.84 17.82
C GLU A 400 18.54 8.03 18.02
N LEU A 401 18.77 8.47 19.27
CA LEU A 401 19.76 9.51 19.58
C LEU A 401 21.17 9.07 19.17
N ALA A 402 21.59 7.84 19.49
CA ALA A 402 22.91 7.34 19.11
C ALA A 402 23.11 7.41 17.60
N LYS A 403 22.10 7.00 16.85
CA LYS A 403 22.10 7.00 15.38
C LYS A 403 22.14 8.43 14.81
N LEU A 404 21.33 9.36 15.33
CA LEU A 404 21.27 10.74 14.84
C LEU A 404 22.54 11.53 15.18
N LEU A 405 23.07 11.38 16.40
CA LEU A 405 24.29 12.06 16.85
C LEU A 405 25.53 11.51 16.12
N GLU A 406 25.61 10.19 15.89
CA GLU A 406 26.67 9.58 15.07
C GLU A 406 26.68 10.17 13.66
N ALA A 407 25.51 10.28 13.01
CA ALA A 407 25.40 10.89 11.69
C ALA A 407 25.78 12.38 11.69
N LYS A 408 25.34 13.14 12.70
CA LYS A 408 25.65 14.57 12.86
C LYS A 408 27.15 14.81 13.02
N LEU A 409 27.82 14.01 13.86
CA LEU A 409 29.25 14.09 14.09
C LEU A 409 30.04 13.80 12.81
N ILE A 410 29.67 12.73 12.07
CA ILE A 410 30.32 12.39 10.79
C ILE A 410 30.19 13.53 9.78
N ILE A 411 28.99 14.12 9.63
CA ILE A 411 28.77 15.22 8.67
C ILE A 411 29.57 16.47 9.06
N ARG A 412 29.58 16.85 10.35
CA ARG A 412 30.35 18.01 10.84
C ARG A 412 31.85 17.82 10.62
N ASN A 413 32.39 16.65 11.00
CA ASN A 413 33.82 16.37 10.81
C ASN A 413 34.21 16.44 9.32
N MET A 414 33.37 15.94 8.41
CA MET A 414 33.65 16.04 6.98
C MET A 414 33.65 17.49 6.47
N LEU A 415 32.82 18.36 7.04
CA LEU A 415 32.82 19.79 6.70
C LEU A 415 34.06 20.52 7.22
N GLU A 416 34.62 20.07 8.34
CA GLU A 416 35.86 20.64 8.89
C GLU A 416 37.10 20.18 8.12
N THR A 417 37.09 18.94 7.60
CA THR A 417 38.24 18.38 6.87
C THR A 417 38.29 18.75 5.40
N GLU A 418 37.15 19.00 4.76
CA GLU A 418 37.09 19.34 3.33
C GLU A 418 37.09 20.85 3.08
N GLN A 419 37.62 21.26 1.92
CA GLN A 419 37.65 22.67 1.53
C GLN A 419 36.27 23.27 1.25
N ASP A 420 35.33 22.45 0.77
CA ASP A 420 34.00 22.91 0.40
C ASP A 420 32.89 21.84 0.59
N SER A 421 31.63 22.29 0.47
CA SER A 421 30.46 21.43 0.63
C SER A 421 30.36 20.33 -0.44
N LEU A 422 30.86 20.57 -1.66
CA LEU A 422 30.83 19.59 -2.73
C LEU A 422 31.80 18.42 -2.46
N GLY A 423 33.02 18.72 -2.02
CA GLY A 423 34.01 17.75 -1.57
C GLY A 423 33.49 16.93 -0.39
N ALA A 424 32.93 17.61 0.62
CA ALA A 424 32.32 16.97 1.78
C ALA A 424 31.18 16.01 1.37
N LEU A 425 30.26 16.46 0.51
CA LEU A 425 29.15 15.63 0.06
C LEU A 425 29.62 14.41 -0.76
N LYS A 426 30.60 14.59 -1.66
CA LYS A 426 31.17 13.48 -2.44
C LYS A 426 31.83 12.43 -1.55
N LYS A 427 32.56 12.82 -0.51
CA LYS A 427 33.14 11.89 0.47
C LYS A 427 32.09 11.24 1.35
N LEU A 428 31.08 11.98 1.80
CA LEU A 428 29.97 11.41 2.57
C LEU A 428 29.18 10.35 1.76
N LEU A 429 29.06 10.52 0.44
CA LEU A 429 28.41 9.54 -0.44
C LEU A 429 29.21 8.24 -0.60
N SER A 430 30.54 8.26 -0.39
CA SER A 430 31.40 7.08 -0.49
C SER A 430 31.63 6.38 0.85
N ILE A 431 31.78 7.15 1.94
CA ILE A 431 31.98 6.64 3.31
C ILE A 431 30.77 5.81 3.76
N ASP A 432 31.01 4.60 4.26
CA ASP A 432 29.98 3.67 4.77
C ASP A 432 28.76 3.54 3.85
N LYS A 433 28.98 3.64 2.53
CA LYS A 433 27.92 3.63 1.52
C LYS A 433 26.86 4.72 1.73
N GLY A 434 27.21 5.88 2.28
CA GLY A 434 26.30 7.01 2.51
C GLY A 434 25.38 6.84 3.72
N LYS A 435 25.80 6.07 4.74
CA LYS A 435 24.98 5.79 5.94
C LYS A 435 24.52 7.08 6.64
N SER A 436 25.41 8.03 6.91
CA SER A 436 25.08 9.29 7.62
C SER A 436 24.05 10.14 6.87
N ILE A 437 24.21 10.29 5.56
CA ILE A 437 23.24 10.96 4.68
C ILE A 437 21.88 10.23 4.74
N SER A 438 21.89 8.90 4.65
CA SER A 438 20.65 8.09 4.73
C SER A 438 19.91 8.30 6.04
N ILE A 439 20.64 8.44 7.16
CA ILE A 439 20.08 8.71 8.48
C ILE A 439 19.37 10.08 8.48
N ALA A 440 20.03 11.12 7.99
CA ALA A 440 19.46 12.46 7.90
C ALA A 440 18.24 12.54 6.96
N LEU A 441 18.29 11.89 5.80
CA LEU A 441 17.13 11.79 4.90
C LEU A 441 15.96 11.05 5.56
N GLN A 442 16.26 9.97 6.30
CA GLN A 442 15.25 9.23 7.04
C GLN A 442 14.62 10.06 8.16
N ALA A 443 15.38 10.97 8.79
CA ALA A 443 14.88 11.88 9.80
C ALA A 443 13.78 12.80 9.23
N ASN A 444 14.06 13.50 8.11
CA ASN A 444 13.04 14.30 7.42
C ASN A 444 11.82 13.47 6.98
N ARG A 445 12.09 12.30 6.36
CA ARG A 445 11.04 11.39 5.91
C ARG A 445 10.10 10.99 7.04
N LYS A 446 10.62 10.66 8.23
CA LYS A 446 9.80 10.25 9.39
C LYS A 446 8.83 11.36 9.81
N CYS A 447 9.22 12.62 9.68
CA CYS A 447 8.37 13.77 9.98
C CYS A 447 7.23 13.93 8.97
N LYS A 448 7.48 13.63 7.68
CA LYS A 448 6.51 13.87 6.59
C LYS A 448 5.62 12.68 6.23
N ILE A 449 6.16 11.45 6.24
CA ILE A 449 5.50 10.24 5.71
C ILE A 449 4.20 9.86 6.42
N GLY A 450 4.05 10.26 7.69
CA GLY A 450 2.89 9.91 8.49
C GLY A 450 1.68 10.81 8.29
N SER A 451 1.88 12.06 7.84
CA SER A 451 0.89 13.14 7.92
C SER A 451 0.77 14.00 6.66
N ASN A 452 1.84 14.16 5.87
CA ASN A 452 1.77 14.95 4.63
C ASN A 452 1.56 14.07 3.39
N LEU A 453 1.58 12.76 3.55
CA LEU A 453 1.36 11.78 2.48
C LEU A 453 0.30 10.77 2.90
N MET A 454 -0.57 10.43 1.96
CA MET A 454 -1.54 9.35 2.13
C MET A 454 -1.53 8.42 0.92
N GLU A 455 -1.87 7.16 1.13
CA GLU A 455 -2.14 6.22 0.05
C GLU A 455 -3.64 6.17 -0.21
N ILE A 456 -4.02 6.17 -1.47
CA ILE A 456 -5.37 5.79 -1.88
C ILE A 456 -5.46 4.26 -1.77
N ILE A 457 -5.96 3.80 -0.63
CA ILE A 457 -6.04 2.38 -0.26
C ILE A 457 -7.28 1.67 -0.83
N VAL A 458 -8.31 2.46 -1.18
CA VAL A 458 -9.54 2.01 -1.84
C VAL A 458 -9.89 3.07 -2.86
N CYS A 459 -10.18 2.66 -4.09
CA CYS A 459 -10.60 3.57 -5.16
C CYS A 459 -11.26 2.76 -6.26
N GLY A 460 -12.52 3.03 -6.57
CA GLY A 460 -13.19 2.30 -7.63
C GLY A 460 -14.67 2.66 -7.75
N ALA A 461 -15.21 2.37 -8.93
CA ALA A 461 -16.63 2.49 -9.18
C ALA A 461 -17.42 1.35 -8.53
N ILE A 462 -18.69 1.63 -8.28
CA ILE A 462 -19.71 0.66 -7.92
C ILE A 462 -20.62 0.45 -9.14
N PRO A 463 -20.95 -0.80 -9.52
CA PRO A 463 -21.90 -1.05 -10.59
C PRO A 463 -23.26 -0.40 -10.35
N PRO A 464 -23.94 0.09 -11.40
CA PRO A 464 -23.58 -0.02 -12.82
C PRO A 464 -22.60 1.07 -13.33
N TYR A 465 -22.14 1.99 -12.46
CA TYR A 465 -21.35 3.15 -12.89
C TYR A 465 -19.93 2.81 -13.37
N ASN A 466 -19.47 1.58 -13.20
CA ASN A 466 -18.24 1.10 -13.82
C ASN A 466 -18.32 1.18 -15.36
N GLU A 467 -19.50 1.03 -15.96
CA GLU A 467 -19.67 1.08 -17.42
C GLU A 467 -19.43 2.48 -18.00
N VAL A 468 -19.77 3.51 -17.23
CA VAL A 468 -19.56 4.93 -17.56
C VAL A 468 -18.19 5.47 -17.13
N LEU A 469 -17.26 4.59 -16.75
CA LEU A 469 -15.91 4.96 -16.29
C LEU A 469 -15.89 5.82 -15.01
N ALA A 470 -16.85 5.62 -14.09
CA ALA A 470 -16.83 6.31 -12.80
C ALA A 470 -15.58 5.99 -11.96
N GLY A 471 -14.85 4.90 -12.24
CA GLY A 471 -13.60 4.59 -11.55
C GLY A 471 -12.53 5.68 -11.78
N LYS A 472 -12.54 6.32 -12.96
CA LYS A 472 -11.69 7.48 -13.26
C LYS A 472 -12.15 8.72 -12.51
N LEU A 473 -13.46 8.95 -12.46
CA LEU A 473 -14.05 10.05 -11.70
C LEU A 473 -13.66 9.95 -10.21
N VAL A 474 -13.76 8.76 -9.61
CA VAL A 474 -13.37 8.53 -8.22
C VAL A 474 -11.89 8.88 -8.02
N SER A 475 -11.00 8.41 -8.89
CA SER A 475 -9.57 8.78 -8.82
C SER A 475 -9.36 10.28 -8.93
N ILE A 476 -10.03 10.96 -9.85
CA ILE A 476 -9.93 12.41 -10.03
C ILE A 476 -10.39 13.16 -8.78
N LEU A 477 -11.54 12.77 -8.22
CA LEU A 477 -12.12 13.40 -7.03
C LEU A 477 -11.27 13.20 -5.78
N MET A 478 -10.47 12.14 -5.70
CA MET A 478 -9.51 11.97 -4.60
C MET A 478 -8.43 13.05 -4.56
N CYS A 479 -8.21 13.75 -5.69
CA CYS A 479 -7.27 14.86 -5.79
C CYS A 479 -7.96 16.24 -5.66
N SER A 480 -9.25 16.26 -5.30
CA SER A 480 -10.03 17.50 -5.19
C SER A 480 -9.65 18.32 -3.95
N PRO A 481 -9.81 19.66 -3.99
CA PRO A 481 -9.53 20.52 -2.84
C PRO A 481 -10.47 20.24 -1.66
N VAL A 482 -11.68 19.70 -1.89
CA VAL A 482 -12.57 19.24 -0.81
C VAL A 482 -11.89 18.12 0.00
N VAL A 483 -11.34 17.10 -0.66
CA VAL A 483 -10.61 16.01 0.02
C VAL A 483 -9.41 16.53 0.79
N VAL A 484 -8.65 17.46 0.21
CA VAL A 484 -7.49 18.07 0.86
C VAL A 484 -7.90 18.84 2.11
N LYS A 485 -8.92 19.70 2.00
CA LYS A 485 -9.46 20.48 3.11
C LYS A 485 -9.98 19.59 4.23
N GLU A 486 -10.77 18.58 3.90
CA GLU A 486 -11.32 17.65 4.89
C GLU A 486 -10.23 16.85 5.61
N TYR A 487 -9.19 16.40 4.88
CA TYR A 487 -8.03 15.75 5.49
C TYR A 487 -7.30 16.70 6.44
N ASN A 488 -6.96 17.89 5.98
CA ASN A 488 -6.22 18.89 6.74
C ASN A 488 -6.98 19.25 8.03
N ASN A 489 -8.28 19.53 7.93
CA ASN A 489 -9.12 19.84 9.07
C ASN A 489 -9.19 18.68 10.06
N ARG A 490 -9.36 17.45 9.59
CA ARG A 490 -9.49 16.26 10.44
C ARG A 490 -8.23 15.96 11.26
N TYR A 491 -7.05 16.28 10.75
CA TYR A 491 -5.78 15.85 11.34
C TYR A 491 -4.85 16.96 11.82
N SER A 492 -5.22 18.23 11.62
CA SER A 492 -4.46 19.41 12.05
C SER A 492 -4.10 19.40 13.54
N GLU A 493 -5.01 18.93 14.40
CA GLU A 493 -4.80 18.87 15.85
C GLU A 493 -4.40 17.47 16.36
N GLN A 494 -4.18 16.50 15.45
CA GLN A 494 -3.94 15.12 15.86
C GLN A 494 -2.57 14.97 16.52
N VAL A 495 -2.58 14.56 17.80
CA VAL A 495 -1.38 14.24 18.56
C VAL A 495 -0.65 13.05 17.95
N SER A 496 0.65 13.21 17.70
CA SER A 496 1.53 12.13 17.30
C SER A 496 1.98 11.37 18.55
N GLU A 497 1.25 10.31 18.86
CA GLU A 497 1.47 9.47 20.04
C GLU A 497 2.89 8.93 20.19
N ILE A 498 3.56 8.53 19.09
CA ILE A 498 4.92 8.03 19.14
C ILE A 498 5.90 9.18 19.37
N ALA A 499 5.76 10.27 18.62
CA ALA A 499 6.63 11.43 18.78
C ALA A 499 6.50 12.03 20.18
N SER A 500 5.29 12.07 20.74
CA SER A 500 5.05 12.60 22.08
C SER A 500 5.74 11.76 23.16
N ARG A 501 5.75 10.44 23.04
CA ARG A 501 6.50 9.54 23.95
C ARG A 501 8.01 9.59 23.74
N MET A 502 8.48 9.92 22.53
CA MET A 502 9.92 10.15 22.28
C MET A 502 10.38 11.49 22.86
N LYS A 503 9.53 12.54 22.79
CA LYS A 503 9.83 13.89 23.27
C LYS A 503 9.54 14.09 24.76
N GLY A 504 8.66 13.27 25.35
CA GLY A 504 8.21 13.44 26.73
C GLY A 504 7.16 14.54 26.93
N GLU A 505 6.61 15.08 25.85
CA GLU A 505 5.57 16.12 25.84
C GLU A 505 4.65 15.97 24.62
N LYS A 506 3.53 16.71 24.58
CA LYS A 506 2.55 16.64 23.48
C LYS A 506 3.17 17.17 22.18
N VAL A 507 3.24 16.32 21.15
CA VAL A 507 3.71 16.70 19.81
C VAL A 507 2.57 16.61 18.79
N VAL A 508 2.29 17.72 18.13
CA VAL A 508 1.39 17.79 16.96
C VAL A 508 2.25 18.05 15.73
N ARG A 509 2.06 17.25 14.69
CA ARG A 509 2.81 17.37 13.42
C ARG A 509 1.95 18.08 12.40
N ASP A 510 2.60 18.84 11.53
CA ASP A 510 1.98 19.34 10.31
C ASP A 510 1.31 18.19 9.52
N SER A 511 0.06 18.42 9.13
CA SER A 511 -0.80 17.47 8.43
C SER A 511 -1.33 18.01 7.10
N GLN A 512 -0.68 19.02 6.52
CA GLN A 512 -1.06 19.47 5.18
C GLN A 512 -0.80 18.36 4.16
N LEU A 513 -1.86 17.87 3.51
CA LEU A 513 -1.75 16.80 2.52
C LEU A 513 -1.03 17.31 1.27
N ALA A 514 0.17 16.82 1.00
CA ALA A 514 1.00 17.27 -0.11
C ALA A 514 0.97 16.31 -1.31
N PHE A 515 0.77 15.02 -1.04
CA PHE A 515 0.96 13.97 -2.03
C PHE A 515 0.08 12.74 -1.77
N LEU A 516 -0.40 12.14 -2.84
CA LEU A 516 -1.14 10.87 -2.84
C LEU A 516 -0.35 9.77 -3.54
N GLY A 517 -0.09 8.67 -2.83
CA GLY A 517 0.38 7.42 -3.42
C GLY A 517 -0.78 6.48 -3.76
N THR A 518 -0.57 5.55 -4.68
CA THR A 518 -1.37 4.32 -4.74
C THR A 518 -0.61 3.21 -5.45
N THR A 519 -1.00 1.96 -5.20
CA THR A 519 -0.48 0.80 -5.94
C THR A 519 -1.60 0.12 -6.68
N SER A 520 -1.38 -0.22 -7.96
CA SER A 520 -2.38 -0.95 -8.73
C SER A 520 -2.56 -2.36 -8.18
N LEU A 521 -3.78 -2.90 -8.30
CA LEU A 521 -4.03 -4.31 -7.99
C LEU A 521 -3.33 -5.25 -8.99
N TYR A 522 -3.26 -4.82 -10.25
CA TYR A 522 -2.68 -5.58 -11.36
C TYR A 522 -1.58 -4.77 -12.05
N HIS A 523 -0.49 -5.42 -12.44
CA HIS A 523 0.56 -4.83 -13.28
C HIS A 523 0.02 -4.41 -14.65
N MET A 524 -0.68 -5.30 -15.36
CA MET A 524 -1.22 -4.99 -16.68
C MET A 524 -2.61 -4.37 -16.61
N GLY A 525 -2.89 -3.43 -17.52
CA GLY A 525 -4.24 -2.87 -17.72
C GLY A 525 -4.84 -2.16 -16.49
N SER A 526 -4.04 -1.42 -15.72
CA SER A 526 -4.54 -0.46 -14.71
C SER A 526 -5.14 0.77 -15.40
N SER A 527 -6.26 0.59 -16.09
CA SER A 527 -6.91 1.66 -16.87
C SER A 527 -7.40 2.81 -16.01
N GLN A 528 -7.63 2.58 -14.71
CA GLN A 528 -8.19 3.55 -13.77
C GLN A 528 -7.32 4.81 -13.66
N TYR A 529 -6.07 4.68 -13.23
CA TYR A 529 -5.15 5.81 -13.01
C TYR A 529 -4.49 6.30 -14.30
N ASN A 530 -4.33 5.42 -15.29
CA ASN A 530 -3.68 5.75 -16.55
C ASN A 530 -4.38 6.92 -17.28
N ARG A 531 -3.57 7.80 -17.88
CA ARG A 531 -4.01 8.95 -18.71
C ARG A 531 -4.81 10.02 -17.95
N ILE A 532 -4.88 9.96 -16.61
CA ILE A 532 -5.43 11.08 -15.83
C ILE A 532 -4.36 12.17 -15.75
N LYS A 533 -4.57 13.24 -16.52
CA LYS A 533 -3.75 14.45 -16.57
C LYS A 533 -4.66 15.64 -16.78
N ILE A 534 -4.88 16.40 -15.71
CA ILE A 534 -5.84 17.51 -15.65
C ILE A 534 -5.06 18.82 -15.67
N PRO A 535 -5.30 19.74 -16.62
CA PRO A 535 -4.63 21.04 -16.62
C PRO A 535 -5.12 21.89 -15.43
N VAL A 536 -4.19 22.54 -14.72
CA VAL A 536 -4.46 23.31 -13.48
C VAL A 536 -3.85 24.72 -13.50
N GLY A 537 -3.58 25.27 -14.68
CA GLY A 537 -2.96 26.60 -14.87
C GLY A 537 -1.43 26.56 -15.02
N ASP A 538 -0.84 27.64 -15.55
CA ASP A 538 0.62 27.82 -15.73
C ASP A 538 1.36 26.68 -16.46
N GLY A 539 0.68 26.00 -17.39
CA GLY A 539 1.22 24.83 -18.08
C GLY A 539 1.43 23.60 -17.17
N LYS A 540 0.97 23.65 -15.91
CA LYS A 540 1.04 22.56 -14.95
C LYS A 540 -0.19 21.66 -15.05
N SER A 541 -0.02 20.43 -14.57
CA SER A 541 -1.08 19.42 -14.59
C SER A 541 -1.10 18.58 -13.33
N LEU A 542 -2.30 18.35 -12.81
CA LEU A 542 -2.60 17.34 -11.80
C LEU A 542 -2.70 15.97 -12.48
N GLU A 543 -1.76 15.07 -12.22
CA GLU A 543 -1.68 13.80 -12.93
C GLU A 543 -1.25 12.62 -12.07
N TYR A 544 -1.75 11.44 -12.41
CA TYR A 544 -1.29 10.17 -11.85
C TYR A 544 -0.04 9.71 -12.58
N LYS A 545 1.14 9.98 -12.00
CA LYS A 545 2.43 9.56 -12.56
C LYS A 545 2.74 8.12 -12.19
N LYS A 546 3.12 7.29 -13.18
CA LYS A 546 3.74 5.99 -12.93
C LYS A 546 5.14 6.23 -12.38
N LEU A 547 5.38 5.86 -11.13
CA LEU A 547 6.68 6.02 -10.46
C LEU A 547 7.59 4.80 -10.64
N GLY A 548 7.00 3.64 -10.95
CA GLY A 548 7.72 2.40 -11.16
C GLY A 548 6.85 1.18 -10.91
N GLU A 549 7.51 0.04 -10.71
CA GLU A 549 6.86 -1.24 -10.42
C GLU A 549 7.44 -1.83 -9.14
N THR A 550 6.61 -2.57 -8.41
CA THR A 550 7.02 -3.25 -7.19
C THR A 550 6.44 -4.66 -7.17
N GLU A 551 7.18 -5.58 -6.60
CA GLU A 551 6.69 -6.89 -6.18
C GLU A 551 6.50 -6.81 -4.68
N GLY A 552 5.26 -6.93 -4.22
CA GLY A 552 4.93 -6.69 -2.81
C GLY A 552 5.26 -7.91 -1.95
N PHE A 553 5.56 -7.70 -0.67
CA PHE A 553 5.54 -8.75 0.33
C PHE A 553 4.25 -8.67 1.13
N GLY A 554 3.73 -9.80 1.61
CA GLY A 554 2.60 -9.75 2.53
C GLY A 554 2.08 -11.09 2.97
N SER A 555 1.13 -11.01 3.91
CA SER A 555 0.62 -12.16 4.66
C SER A 555 -0.75 -12.64 4.17
N VAL A 556 -1.17 -12.21 2.98
CA VAL A 556 -2.53 -12.40 2.45
C VAL A 556 -2.80 -13.90 2.33
N PHE A 557 -1.84 -14.64 1.78
CA PHE A 557 -1.94 -16.07 1.47
C PHE A 557 -1.98 -17.04 2.66
N PHE A 558 -1.68 -16.59 3.88
CA PHE A 558 -1.71 -17.47 5.05
C PHE A 558 -3.10 -17.47 5.67
N ALA A 559 -3.61 -18.63 6.07
CA ALA A 559 -4.87 -18.76 6.77
C ALA A 559 -4.78 -18.22 8.21
N GLN A 560 -5.94 -17.95 8.81
CA GLN A 560 -5.99 -17.53 10.22
C GLN A 560 -5.51 -18.67 11.15
N GLU A 561 -5.81 -19.92 10.80
CA GLU A 561 -5.36 -21.10 11.56
C GLU A 561 -3.83 -21.20 11.57
N THR A 562 -3.17 -21.06 10.41
CA THR A 562 -1.70 -21.02 10.27
C THR A 562 -1.08 -19.92 11.13
N THR A 563 -1.72 -18.74 11.14
CA THR A 563 -1.26 -17.61 11.97
C THR A 563 -1.37 -17.93 13.47
N ARG A 564 -2.37 -18.73 13.89
CA ARG A 564 -2.50 -19.17 15.29
C ARG A 564 -1.41 -20.17 15.67
N PHE A 565 -1.14 -21.18 14.84
CA PHE A 565 -0.07 -22.16 15.11
C PHE A 565 1.30 -21.48 15.24
N ILE A 566 1.64 -20.59 14.31
CA ILE A 566 2.89 -19.80 14.38
C ILE A 566 2.93 -18.95 15.66
N SER A 567 1.79 -18.33 16.04
CA SER A 567 1.70 -17.53 17.26
C SER A 567 1.95 -18.35 18.52
N THR A 568 1.36 -19.54 18.63
CA THR A 568 1.56 -20.43 19.78
C THR A 568 3.00 -20.92 19.82
N MET A 569 3.54 -21.38 18.69
CA MET A 569 4.93 -21.83 18.56
C MET A 569 5.92 -20.76 19.05
N LEU A 570 5.79 -19.52 18.57
CA LEU A 570 6.69 -18.43 18.99
C LEU A 570 6.54 -18.07 20.47
N GLN A 571 5.34 -18.13 21.02
CA GLN A 571 5.13 -17.86 22.45
C GLN A 571 5.81 -18.90 23.34
N LEU A 572 5.83 -20.16 22.93
CA LEU A 572 6.55 -21.21 23.65
C LEU A 572 8.08 -21.03 23.53
N ILE A 573 8.58 -20.69 22.34
CA ILE A 573 10.02 -20.45 22.10
C ILE A 573 10.52 -19.24 22.89
N ASP A 574 9.78 -18.14 22.88
CA ASP A 574 10.17 -16.88 23.52
C ASP A 574 9.82 -16.83 25.02
N GLY A 575 9.13 -17.83 25.57
CA GLY A 575 8.64 -17.84 26.96
C GLY A 575 7.58 -16.77 27.25
N GLY A 576 6.95 -16.21 26.22
CA GLY A 576 6.00 -15.11 26.34
C GLY A 576 5.69 -14.43 25.00
N ARG A 577 4.86 -13.40 25.03
CA ARG A 577 4.45 -12.71 23.79
C ARG A 577 5.35 -11.52 23.49
N LYS A 578 6.27 -11.72 22.54
CA LYS A 578 7.17 -10.68 22.03
C LYS A 578 6.51 -9.78 20.98
N ILE A 579 5.66 -10.33 20.11
CA ILE A 579 4.97 -9.57 19.06
C ILE A 579 3.54 -9.23 19.53
N ASN A 580 3.35 -7.98 19.91
CA ASN A 580 2.05 -7.48 20.37
C ASN A 580 1.38 -6.58 19.32
N ASN A 581 0.09 -6.33 19.55
CA ASN A 581 -0.66 -5.30 18.84
C ASN A 581 -0.53 -3.92 19.54
N VAL A 582 0.49 -3.76 20.38
CA VAL A 582 0.77 -2.50 21.09
C VAL A 582 1.25 -1.46 20.10
N PHE A 583 0.70 -0.25 20.22
CA PHE A 583 1.01 0.84 19.33
C PHE A 583 2.49 1.24 19.42
N GLY A 584 3.15 1.41 18.28
CA GLY A 584 4.56 1.80 18.21
C GLY A 584 5.58 0.66 18.17
N GLU A 585 5.18 -0.62 18.19
CA GLU A 585 6.12 -1.76 18.07
C GLU A 585 6.52 -2.11 16.62
N GLY A 586 5.89 -1.48 15.62
CA GLY A 586 6.18 -1.67 14.20
C GLY A 586 4.94 -1.97 13.35
N THR A 587 5.10 -1.88 12.03
CA THR A 587 4.00 -2.07 11.06
C THR A 587 3.62 -3.55 10.92
N SER A 588 2.32 -3.82 10.74
CA SER A 588 1.73 -5.15 10.47
C SER A 588 2.20 -6.26 11.44
N PRO A 589 1.60 -6.37 12.64
CA PRO A 589 1.93 -7.42 13.62
C PRO A 589 1.87 -8.83 13.02
N ARG A 590 0.90 -9.07 12.12
CA ARG A 590 0.75 -10.36 11.44
C ARG A 590 1.92 -10.69 10.52
N LEU A 591 2.40 -9.74 9.73
CA LEU A 591 3.55 -9.97 8.84
C LEU A 591 4.82 -10.20 9.65
N ARG A 592 5.02 -9.42 10.73
CA ARG A 592 6.13 -9.63 11.68
C ARG A 592 6.07 -11.03 12.28
N LEU A 593 4.88 -11.46 12.72
CA LEU A 593 4.65 -12.77 13.29
C LEU A 593 5.01 -13.90 12.32
N ILE A 594 4.52 -13.84 11.07
CA ILE A 594 4.83 -14.87 10.07
C ILE A 594 6.31 -14.85 9.71
N ARG A 595 6.93 -13.66 9.55
CA ARG A 595 8.37 -13.56 9.29
C ARG A 595 9.20 -14.20 10.41
N SER A 596 8.90 -13.89 11.66
CA SER A 596 9.55 -14.50 12.83
C SER A 596 9.29 -16.01 12.88
N GLY A 597 8.07 -16.44 12.55
CA GLY A 597 7.70 -17.86 12.51
C GLY A 597 8.48 -18.65 11.45
N LEU A 598 8.55 -18.14 10.22
CA LEU A 598 9.34 -18.74 9.14
C LEU A 598 10.82 -18.82 9.54
N SER A 599 11.37 -17.74 10.10
CA SER A 599 12.76 -17.72 10.58
C SER A 599 13.01 -18.75 11.69
N ALA A 600 12.08 -18.92 12.64
CA ALA A 600 12.18 -19.91 13.72
C ALA A 600 12.08 -21.37 13.20
N LEU A 601 11.45 -21.55 12.04
CA LEU A 601 11.37 -22.83 11.32
C LEU A 601 12.52 -23.02 10.33
N GLY A 602 13.51 -22.13 10.26
CA GLY A 602 14.60 -22.22 9.27
C GLY A 602 14.16 -21.96 7.82
N ILE A 603 12.93 -21.50 7.60
CA ILE A 603 12.37 -21.24 6.27
C ILE A 603 12.66 -19.79 5.86
N SER A 604 13.16 -19.59 4.63
CA SER A 604 13.46 -18.25 4.11
C SER A 604 12.20 -17.38 3.98
N SER A 605 12.07 -16.38 4.86
CA SER A 605 10.93 -15.46 4.81
C SER A 605 10.87 -14.63 3.53
N GLU A 606 12.01 -14.39 2.86
CA GLU A 606 12.07 -13.61 1.63
C GLU A 606 11.46 -14.38 0.45
N ASN A 607 11.63 -15.69 0.43
CA ASN A 607 11.15 -16.55 -0.65
C ASN A 607 9.63 -16.76 -0.57
N TYR A 608 9.08 -16.96 0.64
CA TYR A 608 7.69 -17.39 0.81
C TYR A 608 6.70 -16.27 1.17
N LEU A 609 7.18 -15.05 1.48
CA LEU A 609 6.32 -13.89 1.70
C LEU A 609 6.14 -13.00 0.46
N LYS A 610 6.90 -13.27 -0.61
CA LYS A 610 6.88 -12.47 -1.83
C LYS A 610 5.61 -12.76 -2.62
N HIS A 611 4.78 -11.74 -2.80
CA HIS A 611 3.71 -11.80 -3.78
C HIS A 611 4.36 -11.69 -5.16
N HIS A 612 4.52 -12.80 -5.87
CA HIS A 612 5.01 -12.86 -7.26
C HIS A 612 4.06 -12.16 -8.27
N THR A 613 3.25 -11.21 -7.81
CA THR A 613 2.38 -10.35 -8.61
C THR A 613 2.93 -8.93 -8.60
N ARG A 614 3.41 -8.50 -9.77
CA ARG A 614 3.87 -7.12 -9.98
C ARG A 614 2.71 -6.14 -9.82
N ARG A 615 3.02 -4.95 -9.29
CA ARG A 615 2.09 -3.83 -9.15
C ARG A 615 2.75 -2.55 -9.63
N ILE A 616 1.97 -1.67 -10.24
CA ILE A 616 2.43 -0.34 -10.63
C ILE A 616 2.29 0.58 -9.43
N VAL A 617 3.34 1.35 -9.14
CA VAL A 617 3.32 2.42 -8.14
C VAL A 617 2.96 3.72 -8.85
N TYR A 618 1.92 4.41 -8.36
CA TYR A 618 1.51 5.73 -8.83
C TYR A 618 1.71 6.79 -7.75
N GLY A 619 1.91 8.02 -8.19
CA GLY A 619 2.01 9.20 -7.35
C GLY A 619 1.30 10.40 -7.95
N VAL A 620 0.74 11.24 -7.09
CA VAL A 620 0.10 12.50 -7.45
C VAL A 620 0.59 13.59 -6.51
N SER A 621 1.23 14.61 -7.06
CA SER A 621 1.51 15.86 -6.35
C SER A 621 0.24 16.71 -6.32
N LEU A 622 -0.12 17.23 -5.15
CA LEU A 622 -1.30 18.10 -4.99
C LEU A 622 -0.95 19.59 -5.05
N ALA A 623 0.34 19.92 -4.93
CA ALA A 623 0.88 21.26 -4.99
C ALA A 623 1.99 21.35 -6.03
N SER A 624 2.23 22.57 -6.51
CA SER A 624 3.28 22.80 -7.50
C SER A 624 4.69 22.71 -6.91
N ASN A 625 4.83 22.91 -5.60
CA ASN A 625 6.05 22.80 -4.82
C ASN A 625 6.07 21.55 -3.89
N THR A 626 5.27 20.51 -4.21
CA THR A 626 5.17 19.29 -3.38
C THR A 626 6.55 18.67 -3.12
N SER A 627 7.46 18.65 -4.10
CA SER A 627 8.78 18.02 -3.93
C SER A 627 9.64 18.82 -2.95
N GLU A 628 9.69 20.13 -3.13
CA GLU A 628 10.40 21.09 -2.29
C GLU A 628 9.92 20.99 -0.85
N PHE A 629 8.60 21.01 -0.63
CA PHE A 629 8.00 20.87 0.70
C PHE A 629 8.34 19.52 1.35
N LEU A 630 8.24 18.41 0.62
CA LEU A 630 8.55 17.07 1.16
C LEU A 630 10.05 16.85 1.39
N LYS A 631 10.91 17.52 0.63
CA LYS A 631 12.35 17.63 0.88
C LYS A 631 12.68 18.63 2.00
N GLY A 632 11.70 19.35 2.56
CA GLY A 632 11.90 20.36 3.59
C GLY A 632 12.48 21.69 3.07
N GLU A 633 12.62 21.87 1.76
CA GLU A 633 13.11 23.10 1.14
C GLU A 633 12.09 24.24 1.22
N ALA A 634 10.80 23.90 1.26
CA ALA A 634 9.69 24.83 1.46
C ALA A 634 8.94 24.51 2.76
N LYS A 635 8.41 25.55 3.41
CA LYS A 635 7.59 25.42 4.63
C LYS A 635 6.10 25.30 4.34
N ASP A 636 5.63 25.91 3.26
CA ASP A 636 4.21 25.99 2.88
C ASP A 636 3.97 25.32 1.52
N LEU A 637 2.72 24.92 1.26
CA LEU A 637 2.30 24.26 0.01
C LEU A 637 1.55 25.22 -0.91
N ASP A 638 1.98 25.27 -2.17
CA ASP A 638 1.33 25.99 -3.25
C ASP A 638 0.41 25.06 -4.03
N TYR A 639 -0.78 24.79 -3.46
CA TYR A 639 -1.76 23.86 -4.02
C TYR A 639 -2.15 24.19 -5.47
N PHE A 640 -2.25 23.17 -6.32
CA PHE A 640 -2.73 23.34 -7.70
C PHE A 640 -4.17 23.86 -7.76
N LEU A 641 -5.01 23.43 -6.82
CA LEU A 641 -6.38 23.88 -6.65
C LEU A 641 -6.47 24.58 -5.27
N PRO A 642 -6.72 25.89 -5.21
CA PRO A 642 -6.69 26.65 -3.96
C PRO A 642 -7.69 26.17 -2.91
N LEU A 643 -7.35 26.41 -1.64
CA LEU A 643 -8.21 26.20 -0.46
C LEU A 643 -8.73 27.57 0.04
N ASP A 644 -9.46 28.27 -0.81
CA ASP A 644 -9.87 29.67 -0.64
C ASP A 644 -11.38 29.85 -0.35
N GLY A 645 -12.09 28.76 -0.02
CA GLY A 645 -13.54 28.74 0.14
C GLY A 645 -14.32 28.38 -1.12
N ASN A 646 -13.67 28.26 -2.29
CA ASN A 646 -14.30 27.83 -3.54
C ASN A 646 -14.08 26.33 -3.85
N GLU A 647 -13.83 25.50 -2.83
CA GLU A 647 -13.39 24.11 -3.05
C GLU A 647 -14.42 23.26 -3.80
N GLU A 648 -15.72 23.48 -3.54
CA GLU A 648 -16.81 22.81 -4.26
C GLU A 648 -16.85 23.19 -5.75
N LYS A 649 -16.57 24.45 -6.08
CA LYS A 649 -16.52 24.93 -7.48
C LYS A 649 -15.38 24.26 -8.24
N TYR A 650 -14.18 24.24 -7.66
CA TYR A 650 -13.03 23.56 -8.26
C TYR A 650 -13.26 22.04 -8.39
N THR A 651 -13.92 21.44 -7.40
CA THR A 651 -14.32 20.02 -7.47
C THR A 651 -15.33 19.77 -8.60
N GLY A 652 -16.26 20.70 -8.83
CA GLY A 652 -17.16 20.70 -9.98
C GLY A 652 -16.41 20.69 -11.32
N GLN A 653 -15.38 21.54 -11.46
CA GLN A 653 -14.54 21.56 -12.67
C GLN A 653 -13.82 20.23 -12.95
N LEU A 654 -13.43 19.51 -11.89
CA LEU A 654 -12.86 18.16 -12.02
C LEU A 654 -13.89 17.14 -12.54
N ILE A 655 -15.15 17.26 -12.12
CA ILE A 655 -16.26 16.44 -12.61
C ILE A 655 -16.53 16.75 -14.09
N ASP A 656 -16.54 18.04 -14.45
CA ASP A 656 -16.76 18.50 -15.83
C ASP A 656 -15.66 17.98 -16.76
N PHE A 657 -14.40 18.07 -16.32
CA PHE A 657 -13.26 17.48 -17.04
C PHE A 657 -13.45 15.97 -17.27
N TRP A 658 -13.89 15.23 -16.24
CA TRP A 658 -14.18 13.80 -16.41
C TRP A 658 -15.30 13.55 -17.42
N ARG A 659 -16.35 14.37 -17.34
CA ARG A 659 -17.54 14.26 -18.19
C ARG A 659 -17.18 14.41 -19.67
N GLU A 660 -16.46 15.48 -19.99
CA GLU A 660 -16.03 15.77 -21.36
C GLU A 660 -15.00 14.77 -21.86
N ARG A 661 -13.98 14.47 -21.05
CA ARG A 661 -12.84 13.67 -21.49
C ARG A 661 -13.19 12.20 -21.67
N TRP A 662 -13.99 11.64 -20.76
CA TRP A 662 -14.25 10.20 -20.70
C TRP A 662 -15.73 9.84 -20.86
N PHE A 663 -16.64 10.45 -20.09
CA PHE A 663 -18.04 10.02 -20.10
C PHE A 663 -18.69 10.16 -21.48
N LEU A 664 -18.63 11.36 -22.08
CA LEU A 664 -19.26 11.62 -23.39
C LEU A 664 -18.65 10.79 -24.53
N ASN A 665 -17.35 10.49 -24.46
CA ASN A 665 -16.71 9.59 -25.42
C ASN A 665 -17.10 8.12 -25.16
N ARG A 666 -17.31 7.74 -23.90
CA ARG A 666 -17.61 6.36 -23.50
C ARG A 666 -18.97 5.92 -24.01
N ILE A 667 -19.98 6.79 -23.94
CA ILE A 667 -21.35 6.47 -24.37
C ILE A 667 -21.47 6.25 -25.90
N GLU A 668 -20.48 6.70 -26.67
CA GLU A 668 -20.41 6.48 -28.13
C GLU A 668 -19.52 5.29 -28.53
N THR A 669 -18.47 5.02 -27.76
CA THR A 669 -17.42 4.06 -28.16
C THR A 669 -17.71 2.61 -27.80
N VAL A 670 -18.74 2.35 -26.99
CA VAL A 670 -19.15 0.99 -26.62
C VAL A 670 -20.67 0.86 -26.61
N ASP A 671 -21.15 -0.38 -26.72
CA ASP A 671 -22.55 -0.69 -26.47
C ASP A 671 -22.87 -0.60 -24.98
N ILE A 672 -23.01 0.64 -24.48
CA ILE A 672 -23.27 0.90 -23.07
C ILE A 672 -24.70 0.52 -22.68
N ILE A 673 -25.64 0.61 -23.61
CA ILE A 673 -27.04 0.29 -23.37
C ILE A 673 -27.21 -1.21 -23.13
N GLU A 674 -26.62 -2.06 -23.98
CA GLU A 674 -26.65 -3.51 -23.78
C GLU A 674 -26.02 -3.89 -22.42
N ARG A 675 -24.86 -3.32 -22.10
CA ARG A 675 -24.17 -3.59 -20.82
C ARG A 675 -24.96 -3.17 -19.60
N LEU A 676 -25.63 -2.02 -19.65
CA LEU A 676 -26.51 -1.55 -18.58
C LEU A 676 -27.75 -2.45 -18.46
N SER A 677 -28.31 -2.90 -19.59
CA SER A 677 -29.46 -3.81 -19.60
C SER A 677 -29.12 -5.20 -19.02
N ALA A 678 -27.89 -5.66 -19.20
CA ALA A 678 -27.40 -6.93 -18.65
C ALA A 678 -27.16 -6.86 -17.13
N PHE A 679 -27.01 -5.67 -16.54
CA PHE A 679 -26.76 -5.51 -15.12
C PHE A 679 -28.02 -5.79 -14.29
N LYS A 680 -27.91 -6.74 -13.34
CA LYS A 680 -28.97 -7.07 -12.38
C LYS A 680 -28.60 -6.57 -10.99
N LYS A 681 -29.36 -5.63 -10.42
CA LYS A 681 -29.10 -5.10 -9.06
C LYS A 681 -28.94 -6.22 -8.01
N ALA A 682 -29.72 -7.30 -8.12
CA ALA A 682 -29.65 -8.45 -7.19
C ALA A 682 -28.28 -9.17 -7.18
N SER A 683 -27.44 -9.03 -8.22
CA SER A 683 -26.09 -9.60 -8.23
C SER A 683 -25.14 -8.91 -7.23
N MET A 684 -25.54 -7.75 -6.70
CA MET A 684 -24.79 -7.02 -5.68
C MET A 684 -25.02 -7.54 -4.24
N LEU A 685 -26.01 -8.44 -4.05
CA LEU A 685 -26.26 -9.05 -2.74
C LEU A 685 -25.10 -9.94 -2.32
N LEU A 686 -24.55 -9.67 -1.15
CA LEU A 686 -23.47 -10.42 -0.54
C LEU A 686 -23.97 -11.71 0.10
N SER A 687 -25.27 -11.81 0.42
CA SER A 687 -25.91 -13.06 0.86
C SER A 687 -25.70 -14.22 -0.12
N ASN A 688 -25.47 -13.93 -1.40
CA ASN A 688 -25.18 -14.92 -2.42
C ASN A 688 -23.86 -15.68 -2.18
N PHE A 689 -23.02 -15.21 -1.26
CA PHE A 689 -21.71 -15.79 -0.92
C PHE A 689 -21.61 -16.29 0.52
N LEU A 690 -22.72 -16.29 1.29
CA LEU A 690 -22.76 -16.72 2.69
C LEU A 690 -22.78 -18.24 2.87
#